data_AF-A0A4P5WSC2-F1
#
_entry.id   AF-A0A4P5WSC2-F1
#
_cell.length_a   1.000
_cell.length_b   1.000
_cell.length_c   1.000
_cell.angle_alpha   90.00
_cell.angle_beta   90.00
_cell.angle_gamma   90.00
#
_symmetry.space_group_name_H-M   'P 1'
#
loop_
_entity.id
_entity.type
_entity.pdbx_description
1 polymer ?
#
loop_
_entity_poly.entity_id
_entity_poly.type
_entity_poly.pdbx_seq_one_letter_code
_entity_poly.pdbx_strand_id
1 'polypeptide(L)'
;MLLLALITLSTATSADDLHFERRIRPLLIERCCKCHSAEQQKGGLLLDSRAALLQGGETGPAIDPANPDNSLLLQAVRQENGLEMPPDGKLTNEQIQALTQWIRQGAPWPGTASTETATTAAADIIPAPLPPNSSHLAGSLQLWLKADSLQLADNDTVPIWPDHSGHGRDLSATKGVREGGTGQPGSFVQHSNLRGRPAVRFSATTGLAASPGNPVDIRGDAPLTITIVMNLQQFAGQPSHSSVFCIGDPAHAADPGRPLAALIEIDQTQQSALDFAGGWGHDATLGPGSFQTLFNKPVILTVVRTPGPIQSTTRFHINGRHVPAHRTATGVPDNHSSIPDLRHRSDIGMFLGKALSWCGGIQGDIGEVVVWNSALSDADRLAVESYLGEKYGLWIDEDRSVAKPAAYTESEKRHWAWQPLRNITPPAVQNPSWARNPIDQFLLAALESDGLQPPAEIDKRTFLRRVTFDLTGLPPTPAELDAFLADHSPQACDTVVDRLLQSRHYGERWGRHWLDLVRYAESTANDANAVMGQAWRYRNYVINAFNDDLPWDQFLIEQLAGDLLPPTDSVAVNTRRIIATGYLMIGPKALAETDKEQSRLDIVDDQIDVTGRAMLGLTLACARCHDHKFDPIRATDYYALAGILRSTEPFQNEVRNATMWWEFPVPQGPGTPPVMVMAPRETQPRNLRVHLRGNRFTLGKIVPRGTPGIIAAAMPTTDNSNMPVIDPHQNSSGRLELARWIASPRNPLTARVLTNRVWQLHFGTGIVATPDNFGTRGDPPANPDLLDWLTGQFIQSGWSVRQLHRMIVLSRTYRLPNLQSETADNLRSTRKSSVFRIRRRRLSAEELRDALLLTSGQLDADPGGSESGDFLISKSEDINALIRPNRVAADDEFYTSFRKRSVYLPIVRNMLPDVLALFDAADPNGVTAVRNETTVASQGLFLLNHPFVLQQAQAFAKRVTAETRLSDQQRIELAHQLALGRSAGADELSDTLNFLIGFQNSPELHDTPLAERQLAAWQALCQTLLCSSEFLYVE
;
A
#
# COMPACT_ATOMS: atom_id res chain seq x y z
N MET A 1 -55.94 -27.65 17.88
CA MET A 1 -54.96 -28.28 18.80
C MET A 1 -53.62 -28.26 18.08
N LEU A 2 -52.72 -27.36 18.47
CA LEU A 2 -51.54 -27.67 19.31
C LEU A 2 -50.65 -28.77 18.70
N LEU A 3 -49.31 -28.72 18.61
CA LEU A 3 -48.24 -27.77 18.98
C LEU A 3 -46.89 -28.51 18.70
N LEU A 4 -45.76 -27.78 18.57
CA LEU A 4 -44.32 -28.20 18.58
C LEU A 4 -43.76 -29.02 17.39
N ALA A 5 -42.50 -28.90 16.94
CA ALA A 5 -41.31 -28.03 17.09
C ALA A 5 -40.27 -28.64 16.09
N LEU A 6 -39.36 -27.96 15.38
CA LEU A 6 -38.29 -27.06 15.81
C LEU A 6 -37.89 -26.09 14.67
N ILE A 7 -37.90 -24.79 14.99
CA ILE A 7 -37.16 -23.70 14.36
C ILE A 7 -36.37 -23.04 15.50
N THR A 8 -35.09 -22.75 15.32
CA THR A 8 -34.33 -21.73 16.07
C THR A 8 -33.32 -21.10 15.10
N LEU A 9 -33.67 -20.04 14.35
CA LEU A 9 -33.49 -18.59 14.64
C LEU A 9 -32.00 -18.24 14.90
N SER A 10 -31.28 -17.53 14.02
CA SER A 10 -31.47 -16.13 13.54
C SER A 10 -31.55 -15.14 14.70
N THR A 11 -30.48 -14.37 14.92
CA THR A 11 -30.51 -13.19 15.80
C THR A 11 -31.30 -12.09 15.10
N ALA A 12 -32.60 -12.04 15.38
CA ALA A 12 -33.44 -10.92 14.97
C ALA A 12 -32.99 -9.65 15.73
N THR A 13 -32.63 -8.60 14.99
CA THR A 13 -32.52 -7.23 15.53
C THR A 13 -33.89 -6.84 16.09
N SER A 14 -33.98 -6.39 17.35
CA SER A 14 -35.26 -6.10 17.97
C SER A 14 -35.95 -4.91 17.29
N ALA A 15 -37.27 -4.83 17.36
CA ALA A 15 -38.02 -3.69 16.82
C ALA A 15 -37.59 -2.35 17.46
N ASP A 16 -37.14 -2.40 18.72
CA ASP A 16 -36.64 -1.26 19.47
C ASP A 16 -35.25 -0.82 18.99
N ASP A 17 -34.35 -1.75 18.67
CA ASP A 17 -33.05 -1.44 18.05
C ASP A 17 -33.22 -0.79 16.68
N LEU A 18 -34.17 -1.31 15.88
CA LEU A 18 -34.50 -0.73 14.56
C LEU A 18 -35.13 0.66 14.70
N HIS A 19 -35.95 0.90 15.73
CA HIS A 19 -36.52 2.22 16.02
C HIS A 19 -35.41 3.21 16.41
N PHE A 20 -34.51 2.81 17.30
CA PHE A 20 -33.39 3.65 17.72
C PHE A 20 -32.46 4.00 16.54
N GLU A 21 -31.98 3.01 15.79
CA GLU A 21 -31.03 3.21 14.68
C GLU A 21 -31.62 4.04 13.52
N ARG A 22 -32.92 3.92 13.25
CA ARG A 22 -33.55 4.60 12.11
C ARG A 22 -34.18 5.95 12.45
N ARG A 23 -34.58 6.18 13.71
CA ARG A 23 -35.35 7.38 14.10
C ARG A 23 -34.67 8.22 15.17
N ILE A 24 -34.02 7.60 16.15
CA ILE A 24 -33.47 8.32 17.32
C ILE A 24 -32.01 8.69 17.10
N ARG A 25 -31.14 7.75 16.71
CA ARG A 25 -29.70 8.00 16.50
C ARG A 25 -29.45 9.10 15.44
N PRO A 26 -30.10 9.11 14.27
CA PRO A 26 -29.93 10.19 13.30
C PRO A 26 -30.38 11.54 13.87
N LEU A 27 -31.48 11.58 14.62
CA LEU A 27 -32.02 12.79 15.24
C LEU A 27 -31.08 13.37 16.29
N LEU A 28 -30.52 12.54 17.17
CA LEU A 28 -29.54 12.98 18.18
C LEU A 28 -28.27 13.52 17.52
N ILE A 29 -27.76 12.85 16.48
CA ILE A 29 -26.57 13.28 15.75
C ILE A 29 -26.81 14.62 15.04
N GLU A 30 -27.91 14.73 14.30
CA GLU A 30 -28.20 15.89 13.46
C GLU A 30 -28.56 17.12 14.30
N ARG A 31 -29.35 16.95 15.36
CA ARG A 31 -29.94 18.08 16.11
C ARG A 31 -29.29 18.36 17.46
N CYS A 32 -28.55 17.42 18.05
CA CYS A 32 -28.10 17.54 19.44
C CYS A 32 -26.58 17.40 19.62
N CYS A 33 -25.92 16.47 18.92
CA CYS A 33 -24.49 16.16 19.12
C CYS A 33 -23.53 17.29 18.69
N LYS A 34 -23.99 18.26 17.89
CA LYS A 34 -23.21 19.47 17.58
C LYS A 34 -22.82 20.26 18.84
N CYS A 35 -23.64 20.19 19.91
CA CYS A 35 -23.40 20.91 21.17
C CYS A 35 -23.26 19.99 22.41
N HIS A 36 -23.58 18.70 22.29
CA HIS A 36 -23.63 17.73 23.39
C HIS A 36 -22.98 16.38 23.00
N SER A 37 -21.73 16.43 22.54
CA SER A 37 -20.89 15.27 22.16
C SER A 37 -19.55 15.30 22.91
N ALA A 38 -18.73 14.27 22.72
CA ALA A 38 -17.41 14.18 23.35
C ALA A 38 -16.49 15.37 23.00
N GLU A 39 -16.70 16.00 21.84
CA GLU A 39 -15.93 17.16 21.35
C GLU A 39 -16.46 18.49 21.92
N GLN A 40 -17.75 18.57 22.27
CA GLN A 40 -18.37 19.78 22.83
C GLN A 40 -19.54 19.42 23.77
N GLN A 41 -19.42 19.75 25.06
CA GLN A 41 -20.37 19.36 26.13
C GLN A 41 -21.00 20.58 26.82
N LYS A 42 -21.87 21.32 26.13
CA LYS A 42 -22.55 22.47 26.75
C LYS A 42 -23.45 22.02 27.90
N GLY A 43 -23.33 22.68 29.05
CA GLY A 43 -24.04 22.32 30.28
C GLY A 43 -23.66 20.95 30.85
N GLY A 44 -22.47 20.44 30.52
CA GLY A 44 -21.96 19.14 30.99
C GLY A 44 -22.71 17.93 30.42
N LEU A 45 -23.58 18.12 29.43
CA LEU A 45 -24.46 17.08 28.90
C LEU A 45 -23.83 16.34 27.71
N LEU A 46 -23.87 15.00 27.76
CA LEU A 46 -23.36 14.09 26.74
C LEU A 46 -24.48 13.13 26.28
N LEU A 47 -24.69 13.00 24.97
CA LEU A 47 -25.83 12.25 24.38
C LEU A 47 -25.40 11.03 23.53
N ASP A 48 -24.21 10.49 23.75
CA ASP A 48 -23.61 9.42 22.94
C ASP A 48 -23.78 8.00 23.51
N SER A 49 -24.36 7.88 24.70
CA SER A 49 -24.69 6.61 25.33
C SER A 49 -25.90 6.73 26.26
N ARG A 50 -26.61 5.62 26.48
CA ARG A 50 -27.71 5.54 27.43
C ARG A 50 -27.28 5.88 28.87
N ALA A 51 -26.08 5.47 29.26
CA ALA A 51 -25.53 5.77 30.58
C ALA A 51 -25.32 7.29 30.77
N ALA A 52 -24.76 7.97 29.77
CA ALA A 52 -24.56 9.41 29.79
C ALA A 52 -25.89 10.18 29.83
N LEU A 53 -26.92 9.71 29.11
CA LEU A 53 -28.26 10.29 29.14
C LEU A 53 -28.95 10.17 30.51
N LEU A 54 -28.76 9.03 31.19
CA LEU A 54 -29.28 8.80 32.55
C LEU A 54 -28.49 9.59 33.60
N GLN A 55 -27.20 9.79 33.40
CA GLN A 55 -26.36 10.64 34.24
C GLN A 55 -26.73 12.12 34.07
N GLY A 56 -27.00 12.55 32.83
CA GLY A 56 -27.40 13.91 32.49
C GLY A 56 -26.27 14.93 32.59
N GLY A 57 -26.65 16.21 32.57
CA GLY A 57 -25.72 17.35 32.64
C GLY A 57 -25.76 18.04 34.01
N GLU A 58 -25.27 19.28 34.05
CA GLU A 58 -25.24 20.12 35.27
C GLU A 58 -26.62 20.37 35.89
N THR A 59 -27.69 20.24 35.09
CA THR A 59 -29.09 20.42 35.52
C THR A 59 -29.78 19.12 35.94
N GLY A 60 -29.08 17.97 35.88
CA GLY A 60 -29.59 16.65 36.25
C GLY A 60 -29.80 15.71 35.06
N PRO A 61 -30.40 14.51 35.31
CA PRO A 61 -30.64 13.48 34.30
C PRO A 61 -31.35 13.99 33.05
N ALA A 62 -30.81 13.69 31.87
CA ALA A 62 -31.40 14.15 30.62
C ALA A 62 -32.68 13.37 30.29
N ILE A 63 -32.73 12.09 30.67
CA ILE A 63 -33.91 11.24 30.52
C ILE A 63 -34.28 10.60 31.86
N ASP A 64 -35.58 10.53 32.12
CA ASP A 64 -36.20 9.72 33.17
C ASP A 64 -37.15 8.72 32.49
N PRO A 65 -36.68 7.49 32.23
CA PRO A 65 -37.52 6.48 31.59
C PRO A 65 -38.72 6.03 32.43
N ALA A 66 -38.68 6.22 33.75
CA ALA A 66 -39.80 5.87 34.65
C ALA A 66 -40.91 6.93 34.60
N ASN A 67 -40.55 8.20 34.42
CA ASN A 67 -41.50 9.30 34.20
C ASN A 67 -41.07 10.15 32.99
N PRO A 68 -41.38 9.72 31.75
CA PRO A 68 -40.87 10.35 30.54
C PRO A 68 -41.17 11.86 30.44
N ASP A 69 -42.32 12.32 30.90
CA ASP A 69 -42.67 13.76 30.88
C ASP A 69 -41.83 14.62 31.85
N ASN A 70 -41.12 14.00 32.81
CA ASN A 70 -40.11 14.67 33.66
C ASN A 70 -38.71 14.69 33.02
N SER A 71 -38.51 14.07 31.85
CA SER A 71 -37.21 14.08 31.16
C SER A 71 -36.85 15.48 30.70
N LEU A 72 -35.73 16.02 31.19
CA LEU A 72 -35.23 17.35 30.80
C LEU A 72 -35.02 17.46 29.29
N LEU A 73 -34.63 16.37 28.63
CA LEU A 73 -34.52 16.31 27.16
C LEU A 73 -35.87 16.61 26.49
N LEU A 74 -36.98 16.03 26.96
CA LEU A 74 -38.31 16.27 26.38
C LEU A 74 -38.81 17.69 26.67
N GLN A 75 -38.57 18.21 27.88
CA GLN A 75 -38.94 19.59 28.22
C GLN A 75 -38.16 20.59 27.35
N ALA A 76 -36.87 20.36 27.13
CA ALA A 76 -36.03 21.20 26.29
C ALA A 76 -36.46 21.19 24.81
N VAL A 77 -36.80 20.02 24.24
CA VAL A 77 -37.26 19.93 22.84
C VAL A 77 -38.71 20.37 22.64
N ARG A 78 -39.55 20.32 23.70
CA ARG A 78 -40.90 20.91 23.70
C ARG A 78 -40.87 22.42 23.92
N GLN A 79 -39.74 22.95 24.38
CA GLN A 79 -39.54 24.37 24.73
C GLN A 79 -40.43 24.79 25.90
N GLU A 80 -40.41 23.99 26.98
CA GLU A 80 -41.20 24.18 28.19
C GLU A 80 -40.30 24.58 29.36
N ASN A 81 -40.86 25.23 30.38
CA ASN A 81 -40.16 25.59 31.64
C ASN A 81 -38.86 26.40 31.47
N GLY A 82 -38.76 27.19 30.39
CA GLY A 82 -37.59 28.05 30.12
C GLY A 82 -36.37 27.32 29.54
N LEU A 83 -36.49 26.04 29.19
CA LEU A 83 -35.46 25.27 28.48
C LEU A 83 -35.79 25.24 26.99
N GLU A 84 -34.94 25.83 26.14
CA GLU A 84 -35.16 25.88 24.70
C GLU A 84 -34.00 25.22 23.93
N MET A 85 -34.22 24.02 23.39
CA MET A 85 -33.27 23.31 22.53
C MET A 85 -33.98 22.62 21.36
N PRO A 86 -33.30 22.44 20.21
CA PRO A 86 -32.00 22.97 19.84
C PRO A 86 -32.08 24.44 19.39
N PRO A 87 -30.97 25.20 19.45
CA PRO A 87 -30.94 26.63 19.10
C PRO A 87 -31.21 26.90 17.62
N ASP A 88 -31.00 25.89 16.75
CA ASP A 88 -31.19 25.98 15.30
C ASP A 88 -32.65 25.67 14.87
N GLY A 89 -33.60 25.65 15.81
CA GLY A 89 -35.06 25.56 15.56
C GLY A 89 -35.76 24.35 16.20
N LYS A 90 -37.04 24.52 16.56
CA LYS A 90 -37.85 23.51 17.27
C LYS A 90 -38.00 22.21 16.45
N LEU A 91 -37.95 21.05 17.12
CA LEU A 91 -38.22 19.75 16.50
C LEU A 91 -39.68 19.65 16.04
N THR A 92 -39.94 18.83 15.01
CA THR A 92 -41.33 18.56 14.59
C THR A 92 -42.06 17.70 15.61
N ASN A 93 -43.40 17.73 15.59
CA ASN A 93 -44.22 16.92 16.50
C ASN A 93 -43.92 15.42 16.37
N GLU A 94 -43.65 14.93 15.15
CA GLU A 94 -43.28 13.53 14.90
C GLU A 94 -41.93 13.17 15.53
N GLN A 95 -40.95 14.08 15.49
CA GLN A 95 -39.63 13.88 16.10
C GLN A 95 -39.72 13.88 17.63
N ILE A 96 -40.50 14.80 18.21
CA ILE A 96 -40.75 14.83 19.66
C ILE A 96 -41.50 13.57 20.10
N GLN A 97 -42.46 13.10 19.31
CA GLN A 97 -43.20 11.87 19.59
C GLN A 97 -42.30 10.63 19.52
N ALA A 98 -41.37 10.57 18.56
CA ALA A 98 -40.38 9.49 18.48
C ALA A 98 -39.47 9.45 19.71
N LEU A 99 -38.94 10.61 20.15
CA LEU A 99 -38.16 10.70 21.39
C LEU A 99 -38.98 10.31 22.62
N THR A 100 -40.24 10.77 22.69
CA THR A 100 -41.15 10.45 23.79
C THR A 100 -41.43 8.95 23.86
N GLN A 101 -41.70 8.31 22.72
CA GLN A 101 -41.94 6.87 22.64
C GLN A 101 -40.69 6.09 23.04
N TRP A 102 -39.52 6.48 22.53
CA TRP A 102 -38.26 5.83 22.85
C TRP A 102 -37.92 5.91 24.34
N ILE A 103 -38.10 7.06 24.99
CA ILE A 103 -37.89 7.21 26.44
C ILE A 103 -38.89 6.37 27.22
N ARG A 104 -40.17 6.34 26.81
CA ARG A 104 -41.21 5.47 27.40
C ARG A 104 -40.86 3.98 27.31
N GLN A 105 -40.12 3.57 26.30
CA GLN A 105 -39.65 2.19 26.12
C GLN A 105 -38.42 1.85 26.98
N GLY A 106 -37.99 2.74 27.88
CA GLY A 106 -36.79 2.53 28.68
C GLY A 106 -35.52 3.13 28.05
N ALA A 107 -35.67 3.92 26.98
CA ALA A 107 -34.58 4.40 26.13
C ALA A 107 -33.63 3.27 25.69
N PRO A 108 -34.15 2.22 25.02
CA PRO A 108 -33.33 1.09 24.60
C PRO A 108 -32.23 1.57 23.65
N TRP A 109 -30.99 1.17 23.95
CA TRP A 109 -29.81 1.54 23.19
C TRP A 109 -29.14 0.26 22.69
N PRO A 110 -28.95 0.09 21.36
CA PRO A 110 -28.39 -1.14 20.80
C PRO A 110 -27.03 -1.46 21.42
N GLY A 111 -26.92 -2.67 21.97
CA GLY A 111 -25.72 -3.15 22.67
C GLY A 111 -25.76 -3.08 24.20
N THR A 112 -26.84 -2.56 24.82
CA THR A 112 -27.03 -2.62 26.28
C THR A 112 -28.22 -3.52 26.63
N ALA A 113 -28.01 -4.81 26.86
CA ALA A 113 -29.04 -5.70 27.38
C ALA A 113 -29.19 -5.53 28.91
N SER A 114 -30.43 -5.34 29.36
CA SER A 114 -30.84 -5.17 30.76
C SER A 114 -30.72 -6.45 31.58
N THR A 115 -29.97 -6.37 32.67
CA THR A 115 -29.88 -7.37 33.74
C THR A 115 -31.11 -7.29 34.64
N GLU A 116 -31.93 -8.34 34.71
CA GLU A 116 -32.63 -8.68 35.96
C GLU A 116 -32.98 -10.17 36.07
N THR A 117 -32.31 -10.79 37.07
CA THR A 117 -32.65 -11.99 37.84
C THR A 117 -32.93 -13.32 37.12
N ALA A 118 -31.88 -14.16 37.06
CA ALA A 118 -32.00 -15.61 37.01
C ALA A 118 -31.16 -16.24 38.14
N THR A 119 -31.85 -16.85 39.09
CA THR A 119 -31.29 -17.66 40.16
C THR A 119 -30.69 -18.94 39.57
N THR A 120 -29.37 -19.07 39.72
CA THR A 120 -28.51 -20.27 39.74
C THR A 120 -29.10 -21.62 39.27
N ALA A 121 -28.61 -22.11 38.13
CA ALA A 121 -27.78 -23.33 38.04
C ALA A 121 -27.29 -23.61 36.61
N ALA A 122 -25.97 -23.80 36.49
CA ALA A 122 -25.21 -24.49 35.45
C ALA A 122 -25.23 -23.96 34.00
N ALA A 123 -24.40 -22.94 33.75
CA ALA A 123 -23.78 -22.68 32.45
C ALA A 123 -22.26 -22.80 32.58
N ASP A 124 -21.62 -23.40 31.57
CA ASP A 124 -20.18 -23.60 31.48
C ASP A 124 -19.40 -22.28 31.64
N ILE A 125 -18.47 -22.35 32.58
CA ILE A 125 -17.75 -21.25 33.22
C ILE A 125 -16.58 -20.85 32.31
N ILE A 126 -16.56 -19.58 31.86
CA ILE A 126 -15.27 -18.88 31.68
C ILE A 126 -14.59 -18.96 33.04
N PRO A 127 -13.40 -19.58 33.19
CA PRO A 127 -12.79 -19.73 34.50
C PRO A 127 -12.72 -18.36 35.14
N ALA A 128 -13.24 -18.25 36.36
CA ALA A 128 -13.03 -17.05 37.17
C ALA A 128 -11.53 -16.71 37.12
N PRO A 129 -11.15 -15.41 37.09
CA PRO A 129 -9.74 -15.05 37.21
C PRO A 129 -9.17 -15.84 38.38
N LEU A 130 -8.13 -16.62 38.09
CA LEU A 130 -7.53 -17.52 39.06
C LEU A 130 -7.25 -16.68 40.32
N PRO A 131 -7.79 -17.05 41.50
CA PRO A 131 -7.53 -16.27 42.69
C PRO A 131 -6.02 -16.22 42.90
N PRO A 132 -5.45 -15.15 43.49
CA PRO A 132 -3.99 -14.95 43.57
C PRO A 132 -3.24 -16.15 44.16
N ASN A 133 -3.91 -17.01 44.92
CA ASN A 133 -3.41 -18.24 45.53
C ASN A 133 -3.78 -19.53 44.76
N SER A 134 -4.18 -19.47 43.49
CA SER A 134 -4.55 -20.67 42.73
C SER A 134 -3.32 -21.55 42.43
N SER A 135 -3.47 -22.87 42.59
CA SER A 135 -2.43 -23.85 42.26
C SER A 135 -2.08 -23.91 40.77
N HIS A 136 -2.95 -23.39 39.89
CA HIS A 136 -2.78 -23.38 38.44
C HIS A 136 -1.89 -22.21 37.94
N LEU A 137 -1.73 -21.13 38.74
CA LEU A 137 -0.79 -20.03 38.50
C LEU A 137 0.68 -20.41 38.82
N ALA A 138 0.88 -21.45 39.64
CA ALA A 138 2.19 -21.85 40.16
C ALA A 138 3.17 -22.42 39.10
N GLY A 139 2.69 -22.77 37.91
CA GLY A 139 3.51 -23.32 36.81
C GLY A 139 4.06 -22.30 35.81
N SER A 140 3.68 -21.03 35.92
CA SER A 140 3.86 -20.03 34.83
C SER A 140 4.56 -18.74 35.27
N LEU A 141 5.17 -18.69 36.45
CA LEU A 141 5.62 -17.44 37.04
C LEU A 141 6.92 -16.90 36.38
N GLN A 142 6.78 -15.94 35.46
CA GLN A 142 7.82 -14.95 35.16
C GLN A 142 7.40 -13.63 35.81
N LEU A 143 8.07 -13.26 36.90
CA LEU A 143 7.69 -12.10 37.70
C LEU A 143 8.03 -10.79 36.96
N TRP A 144 7.02 -10.01 36.61
CA TRP A 144 7.05 -8.55 36.48
C TRP A 144 5.79 -7.99 37.17
N LEU A 145 5.97 -7.09 38.14
CA LEU A 145 4.85 -6.34 38.71
C LEU A 145 4.96 -4.88 38.26
N LYS A 146 4.00 -4.43 37.46
CA LYS A 146 3.81 -3.00 37.16
C LYS A 146 2.98 -2.40 38.29
N ALA A 147 3.54 -1.43 39.02
CA ALA A 147 2.82 -0.74 40.08
C ALA A 147 1.46 -0.18 39.57
N ASP A 148 1.43 0.34 38.35
CA ASP A 148 0.22 0.90 37.71
C ASP A 148 -0.94 -0.10 37.52
N SER A 149 -0.69 -1.41 37.69
CA SER A 149 -1.70 -2.48 37.57
C SER A 149 -2.27 -2.94 38.92
N LEU A 150 -1.71 -2.44 40.02
CA LEU A 150 -2.15 -2.77 41.37
C LEU A 150 -3.27 -1.81 41.80
N GLN A 151 -4.47 -2.34 42.07
CA GLN A 151 -5.56 -1.57 42.68
C GLN A 151 -5.42 -1.56 44.21
N LEU A 152 -4.37 -0.88 44.67
CA LEU A 152 -4.02 -0.74 46.08
C LEU A 152 -4.08 0.76 46.46
N ALA A 153 -4.42 1.06 47.71
CA ALA A 153 -4.34 2.41 48.25
C ALA A 153 -2.89 2.79 48.58
N ASP A 154 -2.62 4.10 48.74
CA ASP A 154 -1.33 4.58 49.22
C ASP A 154 -0.94 3.91 50.56
N ASN A 155 0.23 3.29 50.59
CA ASN A 155 0.86 2.51 51.66
C ASN A 155 0.31 1.10 51.92
N ASP A 156 -0.61 0.60 51.09
CA ASP A 156 -1.04 -0.80 51.18
C ASP A 156 0.12 -1.77 50.95
N THR A 157 0.13 -2.88 51.68
CA THR A 157 1.18 -3.90 51.56
C THR A 157 1.02 -4.65 50.23
N VAL A 158 2.07 -4.71 49.42
CA VAL A 158 2.04 -5.44 48.15
C VAL A 158 2.16 -6.94 48.44
N PRO A 159 1.19 -7.79 48.07
CA PRO A 159 1.23 -9.21 48.38
C PRO A 159 2.41 -9.94 47.70
N ILE A 160 3.07 -10.83 48.43
CA ILE A 160 4.17 -11.68 47.93
C ILE A 160 3.68 -13.13 47.86
N TRP A 161 3.89 -13.79 46.72
CA TRP A 161 3.44 -15.16 46.47
C TRP A 161 4.38 -16.24 47.08
N PRO A 162 3.85 -17.30 47.70
CA PRO A 162 4.65 -18.46 48.14
C PRO A 162 4.97 -19.46 47.00
N ASP A 163 6.14 -20.11 47.08
CA ASP A 163 6.61 -21.13 46.15
C ASP A 163 5.92 -22.48 46.44
N HIS A 164 5.33 -23.08 45.39
CA HIS A 164 4.66 -24.38 45.46
C HIS A 164 5.21 -25.42 44.46
N SER A 165 6.46 -25.25 44.01
CA SER A 165 7.19 -26.18 43.11
C SER A 165 7.40 -27.60 43.66
N GLY A 166 6.93 -27.90 44.88
CA GLY A 166 7.07 -29.22 45.51
C GLY A 166 8.49 -29.60 45.92
N HIS A 167 9.47 -28.72 45.72
CA HIS A 167 10.90 -28.96 45.99
C HIS A 167 11.39 -28.40 47.34
N GLY A 168 10.47 -28.09 48.27
CA GLY A 168 10.83 -27.65 49.62
C GLY A 168 11.50 -26.27 49.69
N ARG A 169 11.30 -25.40 48.69
CA ARG A 169 11.82 -24.02 48.67
C ARG A 169 10.82 -23.06 49.31
N ASP A 170 10.52 -23.30 50.58
CA ASP A 170 9.69 -22.39 51.36
C ASP A 170 10.45 -21.08 51.58
N LEU A 171 10.04 -20.00 50.89
CA LEU A 171 10.29 -18.60 51.24
C LEU A 171 11.73 -18.12 51.52
N SER A 172 12.81 -18.81 51.13
CA SER A 172 14.17 -18.35 51.49
C SER A 172 14.76 -17.25 50.60
N ALA A 173 14.22 -17.04 49.39
CA ALA A 173 14.75 -16.03 48.46
C ALA A 173 14.15 -14.61 48.68
N THR A 174 12.99 -14.50 49.33
CA THR A 174 12.42 -13.22 49.79
C THR A 174 12.54 -13.02 51.30
N LYS A 175 12.88 -14.06 52.09
CA LYS A 175 13.34 -13.91 53.47
C LYS A 175 14.83 -13.57 53.49
N GLY A 176 15.14 -12.28 53.39
CA GLY A 176 16.45 -11.79 53.84
C GLY A 176 16.62 -12.08 55.33
N VAL A 177 17.65 -12.84 55.71
CA VAL A 177 17.99 -13.09 57.11
C VAL A 177 18.72 -11.85 57.64
N ARG A 178 18.06 -11.09 58.52
CA ARG A 178 18.71 -10.13 59.41
C ARG A 178 18.80 -10.71 60.82
N GLU A 179 19.70 -10.16 61.61
CA GLU A 179 19.73 -10.39 63.06
C GLU A 179 18.38 -9.92 63.64
N GLY A 180 17.49 -10.87 63.99
CA GLY A 180 16.18 -10.59 64.61
C GLY A 180 14.91 -10.99 63.84
N GLY A 181 14.97 -11.49 62.59
CA GLY A 181 13.80 -12.08 61.90
C GLY A 181 13.38 -11.41 60.58
N THR A 182 12.48 -12.08 59.84
CA THR A 182 12.12 -11.91 58.41
C THR A 182 11.67 -10.50 58.00
N GLY A 183 12.19 -10.00 56.86
CA GLY A 183 11.71 -8.76 56.23
C GLY A 183 10.25 -8.85 55.72
N GLN A 184 9.56 -7.71 55.70
CA GLN A 184 8.15 -7.56 55.31
C GLN A 184 8.01 -7.15 53.82
N PRO A 185 6.83 -7.26 53.19
CA PRO A 185 6.62 -6.80 51.82
C PRO A 185 6.68 -5.28 51.66
N GLY A 186 7.07 -4.78 50.47
CA GLY A 186 7.02 -3.36 50.15
C GLY A 186 5.59 -2.79 50.15
N SER A 187 5.45 -1.47 50.28
CA SER A 187 4.15 -0.80 50.29
C SER A 187 3.87 -0.03 48.99
N PHE A 188 2.62 0.02 48.56
CA PHE A 188 2.22 0.69 47.32
C PHE A 188 2.20 2.21 47.48
N VAL A 189 2.44 2.96 46.41
CA VAL A 189 2.31 4.42 46.36
C VAL A 189 1.64 4.78 45.04
N GLN A 190 0.48 5.44 45.03
CA GLN A 190 -0.27 5.82 43.83
C GLN A 190 0.34 7.02 43.09
N HIS A 191 0.97 7.95 43.80
CA HIS A 191 1.56 9.15 43.21
C HIS A 191 3.00 9.35 43.69
N SER A 192 3.96 8.70 43.02
CA SER A 192 5.38 8.82 43.36
C SER A 192 5.99 10.12 42.81
N ASN A 193 7.10 10.55 43.42
CA ASN A 193 7.90 11.68 42.93
C ASN A 193 8.52 11.40 41.54
N LEU A 194 8.46 10.16 41.04
CA LEU A 194 8.83 9.79 39.68
C LEU A 194 7.64 10.06 38.73
N ARG A 195 7.52 11.32 38.30
CA ARG A 195 6.50 11.79 37.33
C ARG A 195 5.04 11.58 37.76
N GLY A 196 4.76 11.43 39.06
CA GLY A 196 3.40 11.29 39.58
C GLY A 196 2.75 9.93 39.32
N ARG A 197 3.53 8.89 38.99
CA ARG A 197 3.01 7.55 38.69
C ARG A 197 3.00 6.63 39.91
N PRO A 198 2.17 5.57 39.92
CA PRO A 198 2.22 4.56 40.94
C PRO A 198 3.58 3.85 41.04
N ALA A 199 4.01 3.48 42.25
CA ALA A 199 5.27 2.83 42.57
C ALA A 199 5.14 1.90 43.78
N VAL A 200 6.16 1.07 44.04
CA VAL A 200 6.27 0.30 45.28
C VAL A 200 7.44 0.85 46.10
N ARG A 201 7.16 1.27 47.33
CA ARG A 201 8.09 1.83 48.31
C ARG A 201 8.62 0.71 49.22
N PHE A 202 9.94 0.62 49.31
CA PHE A 202 10.64 -0.25 50.24
C PHE A 202 11.27 0.57 51.38
N SER A 203 11.35 0.01 52.58
CA SER A 203 11.83 0.66 53.81
C SER A 203 12.95 -0.16 54.47
N ALA A 204 13.46 0.29 55.62
CA ALA A 204 14.43 -0.46 56.41
C ALA A 204 13.92 -1.85 56.88
N THR A 205 12.61 -2.09 56.82
CA THR A 205 11.98 -3.36 57.23
C THR A 205 11.36 -4.14 56.06
N THR A 206 11.46 -3.65 54.81
CA THR A 206 10.85 -4.29 53.63
C THR A 206 11.81 -4.40 52.42
N GLY A 207 11.86 -5.54 51.71
CA GLY A 207 12.64 -5.71 50.45
C GLY A 207 13.55 -6.95 50.32
N LEU A 208 14.02 -7.22 49.10
CA LEU A 208 14.98 -8.29 48.73
C LEU A 208 16.40 -7.89 49.18
N ALA A 209 16.98 -8.59 50.16
CA ALA A 209 18.37 -8.40 50.57
C ALA A 209 19.12 -9.74 50.53
N ALA A 210 20.21 -9.81 49.76
CA ALA A 210 21.16 -10.91 49.82
C ALA A 210 22.34 -10.49 50.71
N SER A 211 22.73 -11.33 51.67
CA SER A 211 23.94 -11.11 52.47
C SER A 211 25.18 -11.71 51.75
N PRO A 212 26.41 -11.26 52.07
CA PRO A 212 27.65 -11.81 51.51
C PRO A 212 27.83 -13.33 51.66
N GLY A 213 27.02 -13.99 52.50
CA GLY A 213 27.06 -15.44 52.70
C GLY A 213 26.03 -16.25 51.90
N ASN A 214 25.14 -15.61 51.13
CA ASN A 214 24.06 -16.32 50.42
C ASN A 214 23.71 -15.62 49.08
N PRO A 215 24.57 -15.75 48.05
CA PRO A 215 24.29 -15.17 46.74
C PRO A 215 23.06 -15.81 46.09
N VAL A 216 22.23 -14.99 45.44
CA VAL A 216 21.09 -15.46 44.66
C VAL A 216 21.53 -15.64 43.20
N ASP A 217 21.73 -16.87 42.77
CA ASP A 217 22.00 -17.21 41.37
C ASP A 217 20.72 -17.25 40.53
N ILE A 218 20.79 -16.79 39.28
CA ILE A 218 19.75 -17.08 38.28
C ILE A 218 20.16 -18.35 37.52
N ARG A 219 19.66 -19.49 38.00
CA ARG A 219 19.99 -20.84 37.48
C ARG A 219 18.91 -21.41 36.54
N GLY A 220 19.28 -22.42 35.75
CA GLY A 220 18.39 -23.15 34.83
C GLY A 220 18.64 -22.79 33.36
N ASP A 221 17.98 -23.47 32.41
CA ASP A 221 18.22 -23.37 30.95
C ASP A 221 17.07 -22.70 30.17
N ALA A 222 16.09 -22.11 30.87
CA ALA A 222 14.99 -21.39 30.24
C ALA A 222 15.49 -20.13 29.50
N PRO A 223 14.85 -19.70 28.40
CA PRO A 223 15.12 -18.37 27.84
C PRO A 223 14.75 -17.29 28.87
N LEU A 224 15.56 -16.22 28.97
CA LEU A 224 15.35 -15.15 29.93
C LEU A 224 15.80 -13.81 29.36
N THR A 225 14.97 -12.77 29.49
CA THR A 225 15.38 -11.39 29.18
C THR A 225 15.19 -10.50 30.41
N ILE A 226 16.23 -9.73 30.75
CA ILE A 226 16.22 -8.79 31.88
C ILE A 226 16.45 -7.38 31.33
N THR A 227 15.53 -6.44 31.59
CA THR A 227 15.67 -5.03 31.23
C THR A 227 15.67 -4.16 32.48
N ILE A 228 16.69 -3.31 32.63
CA ILE A 228 16.92 -2.44 33.79
C ILE A 228 17.01 -0.99 33.31
N VAL A 229 16.22 -0.10 33.90
CA VAL A 229 16.28 1.36 33.66
C VAL A 229 16.81 2.02 34.92
N MET A 230 17.90 2.78 34.82
CA MET A 230 18.61 3.35 35.98
C MET A 230 19.10 4.78 35.70
N ASN A 231 19.33 5.56 36.75
CA ASN A 231 20.01 6.85 36.68
C ASN A 231 21.09 6.87 37.77
N LEU A 232 22.36 7.04 37.38
CA LEU A 232 23.50 6.90 38.30
C LEU A 232 23.90 8.28 38.85
N GLN A 233 24.23 8.40 40.14
CA GLN A 233 24.72 9.66 40.71
C GLN A 233 26.04 9.48 41.48
N GLN A 234 26.81 10.57 41.61
CA GLN A 234 28.05 10.57 42.38
C GLN A 234 27.76 10.95 43.84
N PHE A 235 28.10 10.07 44.78
CA PHE A 235 27.91 10.29 46.22
C PHE A 235 29.25 10.60 46.93
N ALA A 236 29.25 11.57 47.85
CA ALA A 236 30.48 12.10 48.48
C ALA A 236 30.50 12.07 50.03
N GLY A 237 29.54 11.41 50.70
CA GLY A 237 29.41 11.35 52.16
C GLY A 237 29.93 10.05 52.81
N GLN A 238 30.01 9.99 54.15
CA GLN A 238 30.29 8.74 54.88
C GLN A 238 29.04 7.84 54.96
N PRO A 239 29.18 6.51 54.81
CA PRO A 239 28.03 5.62 54.66
C PRO A 239 27.31 5.33 55.99
N SER A 240 26.00 5.53 56.04
CA SER A 240 25.12 5.01 57.11
C SER A 240 24.09 4.05 56.50
N HIS A 241 24.49 2.79 56.26
CA HIS A 241 23.68 1.84 55.52
C HIS A 241 22.70 1.05 56.41
N SER A 242 21.43 0.91 55.99
CA SER A 242 20.40 0.11 56.68
C SER A 242 19.69 -0.95 55.81
N SER A 243 19.86 -0.95 54.48
CA SER A 243 19.36 -1.97 53.51
C SER A 243 20.11 -1.85 52.17
N VAL A 244 20.40 -2.96 51.47
CA VAL A 244 21.07 -2.96 50.14
C VAL A 244 20.45 -4.05 49.23
N PHE A 245 20.18 -3.72 47.95
CA PHE A 245 19.92 -4.70 46.89
C PHE A 245 21.19 -4.89 46.05
N CYS A 246 21.71 -6.12 46.00
CA CYS A 246 23.02 -6.43 45.39
C CYS A 246 22.85 -7.26 44.11
N ILE A 247 23.46 -6.83 43.01
CA ILE A 247 23.85 -7.70 41.90
C ILE A 247 25.38 -7.61 41.82
N GLY A 248 26.08 -8.58 42.43
CA GLY A 248 27.53 -8.57 42.62
C GLY A 248 27.99 -8.38 44.08
N ASP A 249 29.31 -8.45 44.30
CA ASP A 249 30.02 -8.50 45.60
C ASP A 249 29.79 -7.29 46.56
N PRO A 250 29.43 -7.53 47.83
CA PRO A 250 29.64 -6.61 48.94
C PRO A 250 30.77 -7.10 49.89
N ALA A 251 31.97 -6.54 49.70
CA ALA A 251 33.12 -6.43 50.59
C ALA A 251 34.05 -7.65 50.83
N HIS A 252 35.35 -7.35 50.91
CA HIS A 252 36.45 -8.22 51.34
C HIS A 252 36.31 -8.53 52.84
N ALA A 253 36.52 -9.79 53.26
CA ALA A 253 36.34 -10.25 54.65
C ALA A 253 37.18 -9.53 55.74
N ALA A 254 38.09 -8.64 55.35
CA ALA A 254 38.96 -7.88 56.26
C ALA A 254 38.53 -6.41 56.44
N ASP A 255 37.60 -5.90 55.62
CA ASP A 255 37.15 -4.50 55.68
C ASP A 255 35.68 -4.35 55.19
N PRO A 256 34.69 -4.50 56.09
CA PRO A 256 33.26 -4.54 55.73
C PRO A 256 32.65 -3.17 55.34
N GLY A 257 33.43 -2.09 55.29
CA GLY A 257 32.95 -0.73 55.04
C GLY A 257 32.95 -0.24 53.58
N ARG A 258 33.33 -1.06 52.59
CA ARG A 258 33.51 -0.62 51.19
C ARG A 258 33.01 -1.65 50.16
N PRO A 259 31.83 -1.45 49.56
CA PRO A 259 31.24 -2.37 48.58
C PRO A 259 31.71 -2.12 47.11
N LEU A 260 31.89 -3.20 46.34
CA LEU A 260 32.42 -3.21 44.95
C LEU A 260 31.39 -3.69 43.90
N ALA A 261 30.10 -3.64 44.23
CA ALA A 261 28.98 -3.92 43.32
C ALA A 261 28.18 -2.64 43.00
N ALA A 262 27.25 -2.75 42.05
CA ALA A 262 26.20 -1.75 41.89
C ALA A 262 25.30 -1.73 43.14
N LEU A 263 25.30 -0.62 43.88
CA LEU A 263 24.48 -0.43 45.07
C LEU A 263 23.22 0.37 44.76
N ILE A 264 22.07 -0.16 45.19
CA ILE A 264 20.84 0.62 45.32
C ILE A 264 20.76 1.09 46.78
N GLU A 265 20.89 2.40 47.02
CA GLU A 265 20.80 3.02 48.34
C GLU A 265 19.44 3.75 48.51
N ILE A 266 18.90 3.75 49.73
CA ILE A 266 17.67 4.48 50.10
C ILE A 266 18.04 5.40 51.27
N ASP A 267 18.15 6.71 51.01
CA ASP A 267 18.41 7.74 52.03
C ASP A 267 17.14 8.03 52.86
N GLN A 268 17.29 8.11 54.18
CA GLN A 268 16.21 8.42 55.13
C GLN A 268 16.10 9.91 55.50
N THR A 269 16.99 10.79 54.99
CA THR A 269 17.05 12.19 55.45
C THR A 269 16.52 13.21 54.44
N GLN A 270 16.25 12.82 53.19
CA GLN A 270 15.59 13.67 52.20
C GLN A 270 14.39 12.99 51.56
N GLN A 271 13.31 13.76 51.35
CA GLN A 271 12.03 13.30 50.83
C GLN A 271 12.13 12.53 49.49
N SER A 272 12.22 11.19 49.60
CA SER A 272 11.94 10.23 48.52
C SER A 272 12.76 10.41 47.23
N ALA A 273 14.07 10.14 47.29
CA ALA A 273 14.91 9.90 46.12
C ALA A 273 15.40 8.43 46.08
N LEU A 274 15.47 7.86 44.88
CA LEU A 274 16.11 6.59 44.61
C LEU A 274 17.49 6.92 44.03
N ASP A 275 18.54 6.82 44.85
CA ASP A 275 19.91 7.15 44.44
C ASP A 275 20.72 5.87 44.21
N PHE A 276 21.43 5.85 43.08
CA PHE A 276 22.25 4.72 42.67
C PHE A 276 23.72 5.10 42.83
N ALA A 277 24.44 4.39 43.70
CA ALA A 277 25.87 4.61 43.92
C ALA A 277 26.67 3.59 43.10
N GLY A 278 27.34 4.06 42.05
CA GLY A 278 28.37 3.27 41.38
C GLY A 278 29.70 3.36 42.13
N GLY A 279 30.24 2.21 42.53
CA GLY A 279 31.67 1.98 42.81
C GLY A 279 32.30 2.81 43.94
N TRP A 280 32.46 2.21 45.13
CA TRP A 280 33.31 2.77 46.17
C TRP A 280 34.73 2.18 46.12
N GLY A 281 35.69 3.06 45.82
CA GLY A 281 37.05 3.02 46.38
C GLY A 281 38.07 2.00 45.86
N HIS A 282 37.71 0.94 45.13
CA HIS A 282 38.73 0.01 44.60
C HIS A 282 38.58 -0.50 43.16
N ASP A 283 37.38 -0.42 42.55
CA ASP A 283 37.16 -0.76 41.12
C ASP A 283 36.97 0.47 40.22
N ALA A 284 37.05 1.68 40.77
CA ALA A 284 37.29 2.88 39.99
C ALA A 284 38.78 2.98 39.60
N THR A 285 39.31 2.00 38.86
CA THR A 285 40.44 2.34 38.01
C THR A 285 39.94 3.41 37.03
N LEU A 286 40.57 4.59 37.06
CA LEU A 286 40.30 5.78 36.26
C LEU A 286 40.57 5.54 34.76
N GLY A 287 39.97 4.50 34.20
CA GLY A 287 40.20 4.02 32.84
C GLY A 287 38.89 3.87 32.06
N PRO A 288 38.99 3.86 30.71
CA PRO A 288 37.85 3.54 29.86
C PRO A 288 37.26 2.17 30.25
N GLY A 289 35.93 2.07 30.41
CA GLY A 289 35.21 0.85 30.83
C GLY A 289 34.40 0.92 32.14
N SER A 290 34.56 1.98 32.95
CA SER A 290 33.86 2.14 34.23
C SER A 290 32.47 2.81 34.11
N PHE A 291 31.56 2.48 35.04
CA PHE A 291 30.28 3.18 35.25
C PHE A 291 30.42 4.67 35.56
N GLN A 292 31.60 5.16 35.94
CA GLN A 292 31.86 6.59 36.16
C GLN A 292 31.51 7.45 34.92
N THR A 293 31.71 6.92 33.71
CA THR A 293 31.37 7.62 32.44
C THR A 293 29.86 7.81 32.23
N LEU A 294 29.06 7.09 33.02
CA LEU A 294 27.60 7.03 32.96
C LEU A 294 26.90 7.74 34.12
N PHE A 295 27.67 8.34 35.04
CA PHE A 295 27.10 9.16 36.11
C PHE A 295 26.35 10.37 35.54
N ASN A 296 25.25 10.71 36.21
CA ASN A 296 24.29 11.75 35.87
C ASN A 296 23.60 11.56 34.50
N LYS A 297 23.50 10.32 34.02
CA LYS A 297 22.82 9.96 32.76
C LYS A 297 21.82 8.83 32.99
N PRO A 298 20.65 8.84 32.33
CA PRO A 298 19.77 7.68 32.28
C PRO A 298 20.42 6.56 31.46
N VAL A 299 20.34 5.34 31.97
CA VAL A 299 20.89 4.13 31.36
C VAL A 299 19.80 3.06 31.25
N ILE A 300 19.71 2.40 30.10
CA ILE A 300 18.89 1.20 29.90
C ILE A 300 19.81 0.02 29.59
N LEU A 301 19.74 -1.04 30.39
CA LEU A 301 20.51 -2.27 30.21
C LEU A 301 19.55 -3.44 29.95
N THR A 302 19.67 -4.11 28.81
CA THR A 302 18.92 -5.32 28.47
C THR A 302 19.87 -6.51 28.32
N VAL A 303 19.60 -7.63 29.00
CA VAL A 303 20.39 -8.87 28.95
C VAL A 303 19.48 -9.97 28.44
N VAL A 304 19.85 -10.63 27.34
CA VAL A 304 19.09 -11.70 26.69
C VAL A 304 19.85 -13.01 26.80
N ARG A 305 19.19 -14.00 27.41
CA ARG A 305 19.66 -15.37 27.59
C ARG A 305 18.87 -16.32 26.69
N THR A 306 19.60 -17.15 25.96
CA THR A 306 19.07 -18.23 25.13
C THR A 306 19.27 -19.59 25.79
N PRO A 307 18.38 -20.57 25.54
CA PRO A 307 18.59 -21.95 25.98
C PRO A 307 19.85 -22.53 25.32
N GLY A 308 20.67 -23.23 26.08
CA GLY A 308 21.89 -23.86 25.60
C GLY A 308 23.10 -23.71 26.56
N PRO A 309 24.17 -24.47 26.31
CA PRO A 309 25.39 -24.39 27.11
C PRO A 309 26.03 -23.00 26.98
N ILE A 310 26.61 -22.48 28.07
CA ILE A 310 27.27 -21.17 28.11
C ILE A 310 28.34 -21.07 27.00
N GLN A 311 28.16 -20.14 26.05
CA GLN A 311 29.14 -19.85 24.99
C GLN A 311 29.80 -18.48 25.21
N SER A 312 31.04 -18.30 24.79
CA SER A 312 31.77 -17.03 24.91
C SER A 312 31.46 -16.04 23.76
N THR A 313 30.24 -16.08 23.20
CA THR A 313 29.85 -15.38 21.96
C THR A 313 28.83 -14.25 22.17
N THR A 314 28.66 -13.78 23.40
CA THR A 314 27.75 -12.68 23.73
C THR A 314 27.97 -11.47 22.85
N ARG A 315 26.91 -11.04 22.15
CA ARG A 315 26.93 -9.82 21.34
C ARG A 315 26.60 -8.62 22.21
N PHE A 316 27.35 -7.55 22.06
CA PHE A 316 27.14 -6.31 22.81
C PHE A 316 26.68 -5.20 21.88
N HIS A 317 25.68 -4.44 22.30
CA HIS A 317 25.17 -3.28 21.59
C HIS A 317 25.16 -2.08 22.52
N ILE A 318 25.76 -0.96 22.12
CA ILE A 318 25.71 0.31 22.86
C ILE A 318 25.03 1.36 21.98
N ASN A 319 23.98 1.99 22.48
CA ASN A 319 23.13 2.93 21.75
C ASN A 319 22.73 2.43 20.35
N GLY A 320 22.31 1.16 20.27
CA GLY A 320 21.92 0.51 19.03
C GLY A 320 23.06 0.07 18.11
N ARG A 321 24.33 0.33 18.45
CA ARG A 321 25.50 -0.07 17.63
C ARG A 321 26.20 -1.29 18.20
N HIS A 322 26.46 -2.28 17.37
CA HIS A 322 27.22 -3.48 17.76
C HIS A 322 28.67 -3.10 18.13
N VAL A 323 29.17 -3.66 19.23
CA VAL A 323 30.54 -3.50 19.71
C VAL A 323 31.33 -4.77 19.36
N PRO A 324 32.32 -4.72 18.45
CA PRO A 324 33.15 -5.88 18.11
C PRO A 324 33.92 -6.39 19.33
N ALA A 325 34.00 -7.71 19.51
CA ALA A 325 34.77 -8.33 20.57
C ALA A 325 36.29 -8.25 20.28
N HIS A 326 37.08 -7.59 21.13
CA HIS A 326 38.54 -7.72 21.10
C HIS A 326 38.94 -9.05 21.77
N ARG A 327 39.69 -9.91 21.08
CA ARG A 327 40.22 -11.16 21.66
C ARG A 327 41.64 -10.97 22.14
N THR A 328 41.95 -11.41 23.36
CA THR A 328 43.32 -11.51 23.87
C THR A 328 43.97 -12.84 23.45
N ALA A 329 45.29 -12.97 23.62
CA ALA A 329 46.09 -14.14 23.22
C ALA A 329 45.67 -15.48 23.85
N THR A 330 44.79 -15.46 24.85
CA THR A 330 44.22 -16.65 25.52
C THR A 330 42.86 -17.07 24.95
N GLY A 331 42.34 -16.37 23.93
CA GLY A 331 41.06 -16.70 23.28
C GLY A 331 39.81 -16.19 24.01
N VAL A 332 39.98 -15.49 25.13
CA VAL A 332 38.88 -14.86 25.89
C VAL A 332 38.60 -13.47 25.29
N PRO A 333 37.35 -13.13 24.97
CA PRO A 333 36.98 -11.78 24.59
C PRO A 333 37.22 -10.84 25.78
N ASP A 334 38.04 -9.78 25.64
CA ASP A 334 38.01 -8.69 26.59
C ASP A 334 37.80 -7.32 25.94
N ASN A 335 36.64 -6.76 26.31
CA ASN A 335 36.13 -5.46 25.89
C ASN A 335 36.29 -4.46 27.05
N HIS A 336 37.35 -4.60 27.85
CA HIS A 336 37.57 -3.88 29.10
C HIS A 336 37.52 -2.36 28.97
N SER A 337 37.70 -1.81 27.77
CA SER A 337 37.69 -0.37 27.48
C SER A 337 36.39 0.19 26.90
N SER A 338 35.39 -0.64 26.57
CA SER A 338 34.21 -0.20 25.80
C SER A 338 32.86 -0.47 26.48
N ILE A 339 32.80 -1.33 27.50
CA ILE A 339 31.54 -1.83 28.10
C ILE A 339 31.58 -1.59 29.62
N PRO A 340 30.49 -1.08 30.25
CA PRO A 340 30.46 -0.80 31.69
C PRO A 340 30.58 -2.08 32.52
N ASP A 341 31.71 -2.32 33.18
CA ASP A 341 32.02 -3.39 34.17
C ASP A 341 31.28 -4.74 34.06
N LEU A 342 30.86 -5.15 32.87
CA LEU A 342 30.05 -6.35 32.65
C LEU A 342 30.98 -7.43 32.11
N ARG A 343 31.05 -8.53 32.84
CA ARG A 343 31.96 -9.63 32.52
C ARG A 343 31.18 -10.92 32.32
N HIS A 344 31.69 -11.75 31.42
CA HIS A 344 31.14 -13.06 31.12
C HIS A 344 32.21 -14.13 31.31
N ARG A 345 31.93 -15.14 32.12
CA ARG A 345 32.81 -16.30 32.32
C ARG A 345 32.05 -17.60 32.06
N SER A 346 32.72 -18.55 31.41
CA SER A 346 32.13 -19.84 31.03
C SER A 346 31.78 -20.74 32.22
N ASP A 347 32.38 -20.52 33.39
CA ASP A 347 32.19 -21.36 34.60
C ASP A 347 31.12 -20.84 35.57
N ILE A 348 30.81 -19.54 35.53
CA ILE A 348 29.87 -18.89 36.47
C ILE A 348 28.79 -18.02 35.80
N GLY A 349 28.86 -17.79 34.48
CA GLY A 349 27.92 -16.96 33.73
C GLY A 349 28.28 -15.48 33.69
N MET A 350 27.29 -14.61 33.45
CA MET A 350 27.48 -13.16 33.35
C MET A 350 27.23 -12.45 34.70
N PHE A 351 28.02 -11.42 35.00
CA PHE A 351 27.94 -10.62 36.22
C PHE A 351 28.35 -9.17 35.97
N LEU A 352 27.90 -8.26 36.85
CA LEU A 352 28.25 -6.85 36.88
C LEU A 352 29.31 -6.63 37.97
N GLY A 353 30.49 -6.11 37.62
CA GLY A 353 31.64 -5.89 38.51
C GLY A 353 32.75 -6.95 38.38
N LYS A 354 33.48 -7.19 39.48
CA LYS A 354 34.58 -8.17 39.57
C LYS A 354 34.06 -9.57 39.95
N ALA A 355 34.55 -10.62 39.27
CA ALA A 355 34.16 -12.01 39.56
C ALA A 355 34.95 -12.57 40.73
N LEU A 356 34.27 -12.87 41.82
CA LEU A 356 34.78 -13.73 42.89
C LEU A 356 33.92 -15.00 42.99
N SER A 357 34.44 -16.03 43.66
CA SER A 357 33.85 -17.38 43.74
C SER A 357 32.48 -17.45 44.43
N TRP A 358 31.99 -16.32 44.93
CA TRP A 358 30.77 -16.19 45.72
C TRP A 358 29.80 -15.17 45.11
N CYS A 359 30.02 -14.75 43.85
CA CYS A 359 29.07 -13.94 43.09
C CYS A 359 27.91 -14.80 42.55
N GLY A 360 26.69 -14.28 42.65
CA GLY A 360 25.51 -14.85 42.01
C GLY A 360 25.49 -14.51 40.52
N GLY A 361 25.67 -15.50 39.64
CA GLY A 361 25.78 -15.30 38.19
C GLY A 361 24.45 -15.50 37.45
N ILE A 362 24.32 -14.86 36.27
CA ILE A 362 23.30 -15.26 35.29
C ILE A 362 23.89 -16.44 34.50
N GLN A 363 23.51 -17.65 34.86
CA GLN A 363 23.99 -18.88 34.23
C GLN A 363 23.20 -19.16 32.94
N GLY A 364 23.85 -19.70 31.90
CA GLY A 364 23.27 -20.01 30.58
C GLY A 364 23.84 -19.13 29.46
N ASP A 365 23.55 -19.46 28.19
CA ASP A 365 24.11 -18.73 27.05
C ASP A 365 23.53 -17.31 26.95
N ILE A 366 24.37 -16.30 27.20
CA ILE A 366 23.98 -14.90 27.07
C ILE A 366 24.16 -14.49 25.62
N GLY A 367 23.10 -14.63 24.83
CA GLY A 367 23.12 -14.33 23.40
C GLY A 367 23.35 -12.86 23.07
N GLU A 368 22.81 -11.93 23.87
CA GLU A 368 22.92 -10.49 23.59
C GLU A 368 22.80 -9.60 24.84
N VAL A 369 23.57 -8.51 24.87
CA VAL A 369 23.46 -7.43 25.86
C VAL A 369 23.34 -6.08 25.14
N VAL A 370 22.35 -5.29 25.50
CA VAL A 370 22.05 -3.97 24.91
C VAL A 370 22.13 -2.90 26.00
N VAL A 371 22.91 -1.86 25.76
CA VAL A 371 23.10 -0.73 26.68
C VAL A 371 22.73 0.56 25.97
N TRP A 372 21.84 1.37 26.54
CA TRP A 372 21.63 2.76 26.14
C TRP A 372 22.15 3.66 27.25
N ASN A 373 23.03 4.60 26.93
CA ASN A 373 23.78 5.38 27.91
C ASN A 373 23.68 6.90 27.74
N SER A 374 22.71 7.33 26.93
CA SER A 374 22.30 8.72 26.72
C SER A 374 20.80 8.85 26.97
N ALA A 375 20.33 10.05 27.31
CA ALA A 375 18.90 10.34 27.34
C ALA A 375 18.28 9.97 26.00
N LEU A 376 17.34 9.03 26.01
CA LEU A 376 16.60 8.67 24.81
C LEU A 376 15.73 9.86 24.43
N SER A 377 15.85 10.34 23.19
CA SER A 377 14.78 11.12 22.60
C SER A 377 13.51 10.26 22.51
N ASP A 378 12.34 10.87 22.32
CA ASP A 378 11.13 10.08 22.09
C ASP A 378 11.27 9.13 20.88
N ALA A 379 12.03 9.55 19.87
CA ALA A 379 12.35 8.71 18.72
C ALA A 379 13.25 7.52 19.09
N ASP A 380 14.29 7.74 19.92
CA ASP A 380 15.17 6.66 20.37
C ASP A 380 14.42 5.69 21.31
N ARG A 381 13.53 6.19 22.17
CA ARG A 381 12.65 5.37 23.01
C ARG A 381 11.72 4.50 22.16
N LEU A 382 11.04 5.09 21.18
CA LEU A 382 10.18 4.36 20.25
C LEU A 382 10.97 3.32 19.44
N ALA A 383 12.20 3.65 19.03
CA ALA A 383 13.09 2.73 18.31
C ALA A 383 13.52 1.55 19.20
N VAL A 384 13.83 1.79 20.47
CA VAL A 384 14.16 0.74 21.45
C VAL A 384 12.95 -0.15 21.75
N GLU A 385 11.79 0.44 22.00
CA GLU A 385 10.53 -0.29 22.19
C GLU A 385 10.18 -1.15 20.98
N SER A 386 10.40 -0.62 19.76
CA SER A 386 10.15 -1.34 18.51
C SER A 386 11.16 -2.47 18.32
N TYR A 387 12.46 -2.22 18.56
CA TYR A 387 13.51 -3.25 18.48
C TYR A 387 13.25 -4.41 19.44
N LEU A 388 12.89 -4.12 20.69
CA LEU A 388 12.60 -5.14 21.70
C LEU A 388 11.29 -5.90 21.39
N GLY A 389 10.27 -5.20 20.88
CA GLY A 389 9.02 -5.80 20.43
C GLY A 389 9.17 -6.69 19.20
N GLU A 390 9.88 -6.23 18.17
CA GLU A 390 10.05 -6.92 16.89
C GLU A 390 11.01 -8.11 17.00
N LYS A 391 12.14 -7.95 17.72
CA LYS A 391 13.18 -8.98 17.81
C LYS A 391 12.91 -10.02 18.91
N TYR A 392 12.33 -9.59 20.03
CA TYR A 392 12.19 -10.43 21.23
C TYR A 392 10.74 -10.59 21.72
N GLY A 393 9.76 -9.98 21.03
CA GLY A 393 8.35 -10.04 21.44
C GLY A 393 8.02 -9.22 22.71
N LEU A 394 8.93 -8.33 23.14
CA LEU A 394 8.80 -7.55 24.37
C LEU A 394 8.12 -6.21 24.09
N TRP A 395 6.80 -6.19 24.21
CA TRP A 395 5.98 -5.00 24.00
C TRP A 395 5.70 -4.29 25.34
N ILE A 396 6.17 -3.06 25.48
CA ILE A 396 6.10 -2.26 26.73
C ILE A 396 4.67 -1.71 27.01
N ASP A 397 3.69 -2.02 26.14
CA ASP A 397 2.30 -1.58 26.24
C ASP A 397 1.34 -2.73 25.82
N GLU A 398 0.38 -3.11 26.69
CA GLU A 398 -0.44 -4.32 26.53
C GLU A 398 -1.53 -4.23 25.44
N ASP A 399 -1.79 -3.03 24.89
CA ASP A 399 -2.73 -2.86 23.77
C ASP A 399 -2.12 -3.24 22.39
N ARG A 400 -1.01 -3.98 22.40
CA ARG A 400 -0.18 -4.36 21.24
C ARG A 400 -0.29 -5.85 20.87
N SER A 401 -1.42 -6.50 21.17
CA SER A 401 -1.66 -7.90 20.72
C SER A 401 -1.51 -8.03 19.20
N VAL A 402 -0.88 -9.11 18.73
CA VAL A 402 -0.80 -9.44 17.29
C VAL A 402 -2.22 -9.68 16.77
N ALA A 403 -2.56 -9.09 15.63
CA ALA A 403 -3.83 -9.28 14.97
C ALA A 403 -4.00 -10.77 14.62
N LYS A 404 -5.16 -11.33 14.98
CA LYS A 404 -5.50 -12.68 14.55
C LYS A 404 -5.78 -12.68 13.04
N PRO A 405 -5.55 -13.80 12.34
CA PRO A 405 -5.99 -13.96 10.97
C PRO A 405 -7.48 -13.61 10.83
N ALA A 406 -7.80 -12.91 9.74
CA ALA A 406 -9.17 -12.54 9.44
C ALA A 406 -10.05 -13.79 9.24
N ALA A 407 -11.25 -13.76 9.79
CA ALA A 407 -12.28 -14.74 9.48
C ALA A 407 -13.12 -14.26 8.29
N TYR A 408 -13.50 -15.21 7.44
CA TYR A 408 -14.33 -14.98 6.26
C TYR A 408 -15.50 -15.96 6.27
N THR A 409 -16.69 -15.45 5.97
CA THR A 409 -17.92 -16.22 5.82
C THR A 409 -17.90 -17.05 4.54
N GLU A 410 -18.69 -18.12 4.49
CA GLU A 410 -18.85 -18.92 3.27
C GLU A 410 -19.44 -18.11 2.11
N SER A 411 -20.27 -17.11 2.39
CA SER A 411 -20.75 -16.18 1.36
C SER A 411 -19.64 -15.33 0.75
N GLU A 412 -18.72 -14.80 1.57
CA GLU A 412 -17.60 -13.98 1.09
C GLU A 412 -16.66 -14.83 0.23
N LYS A 413 -16.36 -16.06 0.65
CA LYS A 413 -15.47 -16.98 -0.08
C LYS A 413 -16.01 -17.36 -1.47
N ARG A 414 -17.33 -17.51 -1.62
CA ARG A 414 -17.99 -17.97 -2.86
C ARG A 414 -17.97 -16.97 -4.02
N HIS A 415 -17.51 -15.73 -3.81
CA HIS A 415 -17.44 -14.75 -4.89
C HIS A 415 -16.51 -15.25 -6.02
N TRP A 416 -16.96 -15.12 -7.27
CA TRP A 416 -16.30 -15.71 -8.45
C TRP A 416 -14.83 -15.28 -8.61
N ALA A 417 -14.51 -14.04 -8.22
CA ALA A 417 -13.16 -13.48 -8.37
C ALA A 417 -12.12 -14.16 -7.45
N TRP A 418 -12.55 -14.79 -6.36
CA TRP A 418 -11.67 -15.52 -5.45
C TRP A 418 -11.53 -17.00 -5.81
N GLN A 419 -12.35 -17.49 -6.75
CA GLN A 419 -12.35 -18.89 -7.13
C GLN A 419 -11.16 -19.21 -8.05
N PRO A 420 -10.55 -20.39 -7.90
CA PRO A 420 -9.53 -20.88 -8.82
C PRO A 420 -9.98 -20.83 -10.28
N LEU A 421 -9.01 -20.79 -11.19
CA LEU A 421 -9.29 -20.82 -12.63
C LEU A 421 -9.95 -22.14 -13.03
N ARG A 422 -11.10 -22.07 -13.72
CA ARG A 422 -11.80 -23.27 -14.20
C ARG A 422 -11.15 -23.80 -15.47
N ASN A 423 -11.08 -25.12 -15.60
CA ASN A 423 -10.68 -25.75 -16.86
C ASN A 423 -11.88 -25.80 -17.82
N ILE A 424 -11.98 -24.83 -18.72
CA ILE A 424 -13.10 -24.68 -19.65
C ILE A 424 -12.78 -25.38 -20.98
N THR A 425 -13.72 -26.19 -21.47
CA THR A 425 -13.71 -26.66 -22.86
C THR A 425 -14.57 -25.72 -23.71
N PRO A 426 -14.09 -25.26 -24.88
CA PRO A 426 -14.90 -24.46 -25.79
C PRO A 426 -16.26 -25.10 -26.12
N PRO A 427 -17.34 -24.32 -26.26
CA PRO A 427 -18.68 -24.85 -26.47
C PRO A 427 -18.83 -25.48 -27.86
N ALA A 428 -19.64 -26.54 -27.94
CA ALA A 428 -20.08 -27.08 -29.23
C ALA A 428 -21.04 -26.09 -29.92
N VAL A 429 -20.92 -25.96 -31.24
CA VAL A 429 -21.68 -25.03 -32.08
C VAL A 429 -22.30 -25.76 -33.27
N GLN A 430 -23.43 -25.27 -33.78
CA GLN A 430 -24.15 -25.86 -34.92
C GLN A 430 -23.37 -25.68 -36.22
N ASN A 431 -22.67 -24.55 -36.39
CA ASN A 431 -21.83 -24.29 -37.56
C ASN A 431 -20.32 -24.24 -37.23
N PRO A 432 -19.66 -25.38 -36.99
CA PRO A 432 -18.23 -25.41 -36.64
C PRO A 432 -17.34 -24.91 -37.77
N SER A 433 -17.80 -24.98 -39.03
CA SER A 433 -17.04 -24.47 -40.19
C SER A 433 -16.93 -22.94 -40.22
N TRP A 434 -17.79 -22.25 -39.46
CA TRP A 434 -17.69 -20.81 -39.29
C TRP A 434 -16.62 -20.43 -38.27
N ALA A 435 -16.40 -21.20 -37.21
CA ALA A 435 -15.39 -20.84 -36.22
C ALA A 435 -13.97 -21.03 -36.76
N ARG A 436 -13.14 -19.98 -36.71
CA ARG A 436 -11.71 -20.09 -37.07
C ARG A 436 -10.86 -20.50 -35.87
N ASN A 437 -11.21 -20.01 -34.68
CA ASN A 437 -10.59 -20.39 -33.43
C ASN A 437 -11.65 -20.52 -32.31
N PRO A 438 -11.27 -20.99 -31.10
CA PRO A 438 -12.26 -21.21 -30.05
C PRO A 438 -12.96 -19.94 -29.53
N ILE A 439 -12.39 -18.73 -29.68
CA ILE A 439 -13.09 -17.48 -29.34
C ILE A 439 -14.37 -17.36 -30.17
N ASP A 440 -14.29 -17.72 -31.45
CA ASP A 440 -15.44 -17.72 -32.36
C ASP A 440 -16.51 -18.71 -31.93
N GLN A 441 -16.14 -19.82 -31.28
CA GLN A 441 -17.11 -20.78 -30.75
C GLN A 441 -17.91 -20.19 -29.59
N PHE A 442 -17.29 -19.40 -28.70
CA PHE A 442 -18.02 -18.73 -27.61
C PHE A 442 -19.01 -17.69 -28.13
N LEU A 443 -18.64 -16.91 -29.16
CA LEU A 443 -19.55 -15.99 -29.82
C LEU A 443 -20.67 -16.74 -30.54
N LEU A 444 -20.32 -17.73 -31.36
CA LEU A 444 -21.29 -18.45 -32.17
C LEU A 444 -22.30 -19.21 -31.29
N ALA A 445 -21.85 -19.83 -30.19
CA ALA A 445 -22.76 -20.46 -29.23
C ALA A 445 -23.72 -19.45 -28.60
N ALA A 446 -23.29 -18.22 -28.32
CA ALA A 446 -24.15 -17.16 -27.79
C ALA A 446 -25.15 -16.64 -28.84
N LEU A 447 -24.75 -16.56 -30.12
CA LEU A 447 -25.65 -16.20 -31.21
C LEU A 447 -26.69 -17.31 -31.47
N GLU A 448 -26.24 -18.56 -31.54
CA GLU A 448 -27.10 -19.71 -31.78
C GLU A 448 -28.11 -19.92 -30.66
N SER A 449 -27.74 -19.67 -29.39
CA SER A 449 -28.69 -19.71 -28.27
C SER A 449 -29.81 -18.68 -28.38
N ASP A 450 -29.53 -17.59 -29.09
CA ASP A 450 -30.45 -16.47 -29.27
C ASP A 450 -31.16 -16.55 -30.65
N GLY A 451 -30.93 -17.62 -31.43
CA GLY A 451 -31.51 -17.81 -32.75
C GLY A 451 -30.95 -16.87 -33.83
N LEU A 452 -29.77 -16.29 -33.58
CA LEU A 452 -29.13 -15.31 -34.44
C LEU A 452 -28.04 -15.93 -35.32
N GLN A 453 -27.82 -15.31 -36.47
CA GLN A 453 -26.71 -15.66 -37.37
C GLN A 453 -25.56 -14.65 -37.22
N PRO A 454 -24.30 -15.07 -37.38
CA PRO A 454 -23.17 -14.16 -37.33
C PRO A 454 -23.23 -13.14 -38.49
N PRO A 455 -22.85 -11.87 -38.26
CA PRO A 455 -22.77 -10.88 -39.33
C PRO A 455 -21.61 -11.17 -40.29
N ALA A 456 -21.64 -10.55 -41.47
CA ALA A 456 -20.53 -10.61 -42.42
C ALA A 456 -19.27 -9.96 -41.82
N GLU A 457 -18.10 -10.54 -42.11
CA GLU A 457 -16.80 -9.95 -41.73
C GLU A 457 -16.57 -8.61 -42.43
N ILE A 458 -15.81 -7.72 -41.77
CA ILE A 458 -15.28 -6.50 -42.40
C ILE A 458 -14.38 -6.84 -43.59
N ASP A 459 -14.28 -5.91 -44.54
CA ASP A 459 -13.38 -6.06 -45.67
C ASP A 459 -11.90 -5.93 -45.24
N LYS A 460 -10.98 -6.36 -46.12
CA LYS A 460 -9.54 -6.36 -45.85
C LYS A 460 -8.97 -4.99 -45.49
N ARG A 461 -9.42 -3.91 -46.12
CA ARG A 461 -8.90 -2.56 -45.85
C ARG A 461 -9.27 -2.14 -44.43
N THR A 462 -10.53 -2.33 -44.08
CA THR A 462 -11.06 -2.05 -42.73
C THR A 462 -10.32 -2.89 -41.68
N PHE A 463 -10.11 -4.19 -41.93
CA PHE A 463 -9.31 -5.05 -41.05
C PHE A 463 -7.87 -4.52 -40.86
N LEU A 464 -7.17 -4.19 -41.95
CA LEU A 464 -5.78 -3.71 -41.87
C LEU A 464 -5.68 -2.40 -41.08
N ARG A 465 -6.57 -1.44 -41.34
CA ARG A 465 -6.58 -0.17 -40.62
C ARG A 465 -6.82 -0.39 -39.12
N ARG A 466 -7.84 -1.18 -38.76
CA ARG A 466 -8.16 -1.51 -37.36
C ARG A 466 -6.99 -2.16 -36.64
N VAL A 467 -6.45 -3.25 -37.19
CA VAL A 467 -5.41 -4.04 -36.52
C VAL A 467 -4.07 -3.30 -36.44
N THR A 468 -3.76 -2.44 -37.42
CA THR A 468 -2.54 -1.61 -37.37
C THR A 468 -2.63 -0.57 -36.25
N PHE A 469 -3.75 0.15 -36.13
CA PHE A 469 -3.96 1.08 -35.02
C PHE A 469 -3.99 0.37 -33.67
N ASP A 470 -4.72 -0.75 -33.55
CA ASP A 470 -4.84 -1.45 -32.27
C ASP A 470 -3.48 -2.02 -31.79
N LEU A 471 -2.67 -2.56 -32.71
CA LEU A 471 -1.38 -3.14 -32.34
C LEU A 471 -0.23 -2.13 -32.26
N THR A 472 -0.24 -1.03 -33.03
CA THR A 472 0.92 -0.12 -33.13
C THR A 472 0.61 1.35 -32.84
N GLY A 473 -0.68 1.72 -32.77
CA GLY A 473 -1.12 3.11 -32.60
C GLY A 473 -0.86 4.00 -33.82
N LEU A 474 -0.57 3.42 -34.99
CA LEU A 474 -0.29 4.13 -36.24
C LEU A 474 -1.20 3.62 -37.36
N PRO A 475 -1.54 4.45 -38.37
CA PRO A 475 -2.22 3.97 -39.57
C PRO A 475 -1.27 3.13 -40.45
N PRO A 476 -1.79 2.22 -41.29
CA PRO A 476 -0.98 1.50 -42.26
C PRO A 476 -0.49 2.45 -43.36
N THR A 477 0.69 2.18 -43.90
CA THR A 477 1.21 2.89 -45.07
C THR A 477 0.52 2.43 -46.36
N PRO A 478 0.48 3.27 -47.42
CA PRO A 478 -0.09 2.85 -48.71
C PRO A 478 0.54 1.58 -49.28
N ALA A 479 1.87 1.42 -49.14
CA ALA A 479 2.58 0.23 -49.59
C ALA A 479 2.16 -1.05 -48.83
N GLU A 480 1.93 -0.95 -47.51
CA GLU A 480 1.43 -2.08 -46.72
C GLU A 480 -0.02 -2.44 -47.09
N LEU A 481 -0.84 -1.43 -47.38
CA LEU A 481 -2.22 -1.63 -47.84
C LEU A 481 -2.24 -2.34 -49.19
N ASP A 482 -1.49 -1.85 -50.17
CA ASP A 482 -1.43 -2.45 -51.51
C ASP A 482 -0.92 -3.89 -51.44
N ALA A 483 0.14 -4.15 -50.67
CA ALA A 483 0.67 -5.49 -50.47
C ALA A 483 -0.37 -6.44 -49.84
N PHE A 484 -1.12 -5.99 -48.84
CA PHE A 484 -2.13 -6.81 -48.18
C PHE A 484 -3.37 -7.06 -49.04
N LEU A 485 -3.79 -6.08 -49.84
CA LEU A 485 -4.90 -6.24 -50.78
C LEU A 485 -4.55 -7.23 -51.90
N ALA A 486 -3.30 -7.22 -52.37
CA ALA A 486 -2.80 -8.15 -53.39
C ALA A 486 -2.56 -9.59 -52.87
N ASP A 487 -2.35 -9.78 -51.56
CA ASP A 487 -2.11 -11.11 -50.99
C ASP A 487 -3.39 -11.93 -50.83
N HIS A 488 -3.71 -12.79 -51.80
CA HIS A 488 -4.89 -13.68 -51.74
C HIS A 488 -4.67 -14.99 -50.96
N SER A 489 -3.53 -15.15 -50.27
CA SER A 489 -3.25 -16.36 -49.50
C SER A 489 -4.18 -16.50 -48.28
N PRO A 490 -4.48 -17.74 -47.84
CA PRO A 490 -5.27 -17.95 -46.63
C PRO A 490 -4.57 -17.47 -45.34
N GLN A 491 -3.25 -17.21 -45.39
CA GLN A 491 -2.43 -16.70 -44.28
C GLN A 491 -2.22 -15.19 -44.31
N ALA A 492 -2.79 -14.44 -45.26
CA ALA A 492 -2.55 -13.01 -45.41
C ALA A 492 -2.74 -12.22 -44.10
N CYS A 493 -3.81 -12.53 -43.35
CA CYS A 493 -4.06 -11.88 -42.06
C CYS A 493 -3.01 -12.26 -40.99
N ASP A 494 -2.58 -13.51 -40.95
CA ASP A 494 -1.55 -14.00 -40.01
C ASP A 494 -0.24 -13.29 -40.26
N THR A 495 0.20 -13.20 -41.52
CA THR A 495 1.42 -12.49 -41.93
C THR A 495 1.41 -11.03 -41.49
N VAL A 496 0.28 -10.33 -41.67
CA VAL A 496 0.13 -8.94 -41.23
C VAL A 496 0.21 -8.84 -39.71
N VAL A 497 -0.52 -9.68 -38.98
CA VAL A 497 -0.54 -9.66 -37.51
C VAL A 497 0.84 -9.96 -36.94
N ASP A 498 1.53 -10.97 -37.46
CA ASP A 498 2.87 -11.37 -37.01
C ASP A 498 3.88 -10.25 -37.25
N ARG A 499 3.81 -9.59 -38.41
CA ARG A 499 4.63 -8.40 -38.72
C ARG A 499 4.37 -7.25 -37.75
N LEU A 500 3.10 -6.96 -37.44
CA LEU A 500 2.73 -5.87 -36.53
C LEU A 500 3.16 -6.15 -35.09
N LEU A 501 3.00 -7.38 -34.62
CA LEU A 501 3.45 -7.79 -33.27
C LEU A 501 4.98 -7.72 -33.13
N GLN A 502 5.72 -8.00 -34.21
CA GLN A 502 7.19 -7.87 -34.24
C GLN A 502 7.68 -6.42 -34.41
N SER A 503 6.80 -5.48 -34.72
CA SER A 503 7.15 -4.07 -34.86
C SER A 503 7.56 -3.46 -33.50
N ARG A 504 8.59 -2.60 -33.49
CA ARG A 504 8.93 -1.82 -32.28
C ARG A 504 7.79 -0.91 -31.79
N HIS A 505 6.90 -0.53 -32.70
CA HIS A 505 5.75 0.31 -32.41
C HIS A 505 4.69 -0.43 -31.58
N TYR A 506 4.75 -1.76 -31.51
CA TYR A 506 3.92 -2.56 -30.63
C TYR A 506 4.15 -2.22 -29.15
N GLY A 507 5.41 -2.22 -28.70
CA GLY A 507 5.74 -1.87 -27.32
C GLY A 507 5.45 -0.42 -26.96
N GLU A 508 5.55 0.51 -27.93
CA GLU A 508 5.16 1.91 -27.73
C GLU A 508 3.65 2.05 -27.50
N ARG A 509 2.84 1.28 -28.24
CA ARG A 509 1.39 1.25 -28.11
C ARG A 509 0.94 0.58 -26.81
N TRP A 510 1.40 -0.64 -26.55
CA TRP A 510 0.94 -1.42 -25.41
C TRP A 510 1.60 -1.01 -24.09
N GLY A 511 2.84 -0.51 -24.15
CA GLY A 511 3.49 0.12 -23.02
C GLY A 511 2.73 1.35 -22.53
N ARG A 512 2.15 2.17 -23.43
CA ARG A 512 1.32 3.33 -23.05
C ARG A 512 0.15 2.94 -22.15
N HIS A 513 -0.55 1.84 -22.44
CA HIS A 513 -1.68 1.38 -21.62
C HIS A 513 -1.24 0.97 -20.21
N TRP A 514 -0.04 0.41 -20.05
CA TRP A 514 0.54 0.17 -18.72
C TRP A 514 0.92 1.47 -18.01
N LEU A 515 1.50 2.43 -18.75
CA LEU A 515 1.91 3.73 -18.20
C LEU A 515 0.72 4.54 -17.66
N ASP A 516 -0.47 4.41 -18.26
CA ASP A 516 -1.72 4.99 -17.76
C ASP A 516 -2.16 4.39 -16.41
N LEU A 517 -2.01 3.08 -16.24
CA LEU A 517 -2.38 2.36 -15.01
C LEU A 517 -1.45 2.70 -13.85
N VAL A 518 -0.15 2.83 -14.14
CA VAL A 518 0.89 3.15 -13.15
C VAL A 518 1.15 4.65 -13.06
N ARG A 519 0.20 5.46 -13.55
CA ARG A 519 0.15 6.92 -13.38
C ARG A 519 1.49 7.57 -13.72
N TYR A 520 2.09 7.18 -14.85
CA TYR A 520 3.44 7.61 -15.22
C TYR A 520 3.53 9.12 -15.44
N ALA A 521 4.55 9.73 -14.83
CA ALA A 521 4.97 11.09 -15.08
C ALA A 521 6.45 11.25 -14.76
N GLU A 522 7.09 12.26 -15.35
CA GLU A 522 8.48 12.62 -15.09
C GLU A 522 8.57 13.77 -14.07
N SER A 523 7.51 13.96 -13.28
CA SER A 523 7.46 14.91 -12.18
C SER A 523 6.74 14.36 -10.95
N THR A 524 7.01 14.97 -9.80
CA THR A 524 6.13 14.91 -8.61
C THR A 524 4.85 15.73 -8.82
N ALA A 525 3.97 15.77 -7.81
CA ALA A 525 2.72 16.54 -7.77
C ALA A 525 2.44 17.03 -6.33
N ASN A 526 1.17 17.30 -6.02
CA ASN A 526 0.65 17.83 -4.75
C ASN A 526 1.04 19.30 -4.52
N ASP A 527 2.23 19.53 -3.97
CA ASP A 527 2.71 20.85 -3.56
C ASP A 527 3.74 21.45 -4.52
N ALA A 528 4.46 20.62 -5.28
CA ALA A 528 5.38 21.07 -6.33
C ALA A 528 5.57 20.01 -7.42
N ASN A 529 5.82 20.48 -8.65
CA ASN A 529 6.24 19.63 -9.78
C ASN A 529 7.78 19.56 -9.83
N ALA A 530 8.42 18.75 -9.00
CA ALA A 530 9.85 18.50 -9.11
C ALA A 530 10.16 17.50 -10.23
N VAL A 531 11.22 17.75 -10.99
CA VAL A 531 11.64 16.94 -12.14
C VAL A 531 12.27 15.62 -11.69
N MET A 532 11.71 14.49 -12.13
CA MET A 532 12.28 13.14 -11.98
C MET A 532 13.11 12.78 -13.22
N GLY A 533 14.34 13.28 -13.29
CA GLY A 533 15.17 13.26 -14.51
C GLY A 533 15.51 11.87 -15.07
N GLN A 534 15.43 10.81 -14.24
CA GLN A 534 15.70 9.42 -14.68
C GLN A 534 14.42 8.58 -14.91
N ALA A 535 13.21 9.14 -14.75
CA ALA A 535 11.96 8.40 -14.89
C ALA A 535 11.72 7.84 -16.31
N TRP A 536 12.25 8.49 -17.35
CA TRP A 536 12.21 8.00 -18.74
C TRP A 536 12.77 6.58 -18.91
N ARG A 537 13.69 6.15 -18.04
CA ARG A 537 14.26 4.79 -18.10
C ARG A 537 13.20 3.74 -17.76
N TYR A 538 12.30 4.03 -16.82
CA TYR A 538 11.20 3.14 -16.50
C TYR A 538 10.19 3.07 -17.66
N ARG A 539 9.85 4.19 -18.30
CA ARG A 539 9.05 4.21 -19.53
C ARG A 539 9.65 3.31 -20.60
N ASN A 540 10.94 3.45 -20.86
CA ASN A 540 11.64 2.65 -21.86
C ASN A 540 11.72 1.17 -21.47
N TYR A 541 11.90 0.86 -20.18
CA TYR A 541 11.81 -0.51 -19.68
C TYR A 541 10.45 -1.13 -20.00
N VAL A 542 9.35 -0.42 -19.74
CA VAL A 542 8.00 -0.90 -20.04
C VAL A 542 7.84 -1.16 -21.54
N ILE A 543 8.21 -0.19 -22.40
CA ILE A 543 8.13 -0.34 -23.87
C ILE A 543 8.93 -1.55 -24.34
N ASN A 544 10.16 -1.71 -23.85
CA ASN A 544 11.03 -2.82 -24.23
C ASN A 544 10.50 -4.16 -23.72
N ALA A 545 9.92 -4.22 -22.51
CA ALA A 545 9.32 -5.45 -21.98
C ALA A 545 8.20 -5.98 -22.89
N PHE A 546 7.36 -5.11 -23.45
CA PHE A 546 6.37 -5.52 -24.45
C PHE A 546 7.02 -5.92 -25.78
N ASN A 547 8.02 -5.16 -26.26
CA ASN A 547 8.73 -5.47 -27.51
C ASN A 547 9.55 -6.77 -27.46
N ASP A 548 10.01 -7.16 -26.28
CA ASP A 548 10.74 -8.40 -26.08
C ASP A 548 9.80 -9.57 -25.74
N ASP A 549 8.50 -9.30 -25.60
CA ASP A 549 7.48 -10.22 -25.09
C ASP A 549 7.92 -10.88 -23.78
N LEU A 550 8.45 -10.06 -22.85
CA LEU A 550 8.82 -10.50 -21.52
C LEU A 550 7.58 -11.15 -20.86
N PRO A 551 7.67 -12.39 -20.36
CA PRO A 551 6.56 -13.07 -19.71
C PRO A 551 5.93 -12.16 -18.65
N TRP A 552 4.60 -12.03 -18.68
CA TRP A 552 3.91 -11.05 -17.83
C TRP A 552 4.14 -11.29 -16.34
N ASP A 553 4.20 -12.55 -15.90
CA ASP A 553 4.55 -12.93 -14.54
C ASP A 553 5.94 -12.38 -14.14
N GLN A 554 6.94 -12.55 -15.00
CA GLN A 554 8.29 -11.99 -14.81
C GLN A 554 8.28 -10.46 -14.85
N PHE A 555 7.50 -9.84 -15.74
CA PHE A 555 7.32 -8.39 -15.79
C PHE A 555 6.81 -7.85 -14.45
N LEU A 556 5.76 -8.45 -13.87
CA LEU A 556 5.22 -8.07 -12.56
C LEU A 556 6.22 -8.31 -11.42
N ILE A 557 6.98 -9.41 -11.46
CA ILE A 557 8.01 -9.69 -10.46
C ILE A 557 9.08 -8.59 -10.47
N GLU A 558 9.52 -8.16 -11.65
CA GLU A 558 10.55 -7.15 -11.77
C GLU A 558 10.08 -5.75 -11.36
N GLN A 559 8.82 -5.41 -11.66
CA GLN A 559 8.19 -4.16 -11.22
C GLN A 559 8.23 -4.01 -9.69
N LEU A 560 7.88 -5.09 -8.99
CA LEU A 560 7.78 -5.08 -7.54
C LEU A 560 9.08 -5.43 -6.84
N ALA A 561 9.97 -6.25 -7.40
CA ALA A 561 11.10 -6.83 -6.68
C ALA A 561 12.32 -7.12 -7.56
N GLY A 562 12.47 -6.45 -8.71
CA GLY A 562 13.58 -6.72 -9.64
C GLY A 562 14.97 -6.54 -9.00
N ASP A 563 15.14 -5.54 -8.15
CA ASP A 563 16.36 -5.28 -7.38
C ASP A 563 16.67 -6.34 -6.31
N LEU A 564 15.68 -7.15 -5.93
CA LEU A 564 15.82 -8.26 -4.96
C LEU A 564 16.00 -9.62 -5.61
N LEU A 565 15.92 -9.71 -6.95
CA LEU A 565 16.19 -10.95 -7.65
C LEU A 565 17.68 -11.30 -7.54
N PRO A 566 18.02 -12.60 -7.45
CA PRO A 566 19.41 -13.03 -7.48
C PRO A 566 20.14 -12.43 -8.70
N PRO A 567 21.35 -11.88 -8.50
CA PRO A 567 22.11 -11.30 -9.60
C PRO A 567 22.45 -12.38 -10.62
N THR A 568 22.42 -11.99 -11.90
CA THR A 568 22.84 -12.81 -13.04
C THR A 568 24.23 -12.41 -13.52
N ASP A 569 24.84 -13.20 -14.40
CA ASP A 569 26.10 -12.84 -15.04
C ASP A 569 25.95 -11.65 -16.03
N SER A 570 24.73 -11.31 -16.42
CA SER A 570 24.45 -10.19 -17.31
C SER A 570 24.20 -8.90 -16.53
N VAL A 571 25.17 -7.98 -16.59
CA VAL A 571 25.07 -6.62 -16.03
C VAL A 571 23.86 -5.87 -16.60
N ALA A 572 23.55 -6.07 -17.88
CA ALA A 572 22.40 -5.46 -18.54
C ALA A 572 21.08 -5.97 -17.92
N VAL A 573 20.96 -7.28 -17.67
CA VAL A 573 19.76 -7.86 -17.02
C VAL A 573 19.60 -7.34 -15.59
N ASN A 574 20.70 -7.30 -14.82
CA ASN A 574 20.66 -6.79 -13.44
C ASN A 574 20.27 -5.30 -13.41
N THR A 575 20.85 -4.48 -14.31
CA THR A 575 20.52 -3.05 -14.42
C THR A 575 19.06 -2.84 -14.82
N ARG A 576 18.56 -3.61 -15.79
CA ARG A 576 17.15 -3.58 -16.22
C ARG A 576 16.19 -3.90 -15.07
N ARG A 577 16.51 -4.93 -14.29
CA ARG A 577 15.70 -5.32 -13.11
C ARG A 577 15.66 -4.24 -12.03
N ILE A 578 16.75 -3.50 -11.83
CA ILE A 578 16.74 -2.34 -10.93
C ILE A 578 15.87 -1.22 -11.53
N ILE A 579 16.00 -0.91 -12.82
CA ILE A 579 15.17 0.12 -13.49
C ILE A 579 13.68 -0.21 -13.40
N ALA A 580 13.29 -1.48 -13.50
CA ALA A 580 11.90 -1.94 -13.40
C ALA A 580 11.23 -1.49 -12.08
N THR A 581 12.00 -1.43 -10.99
CA THR A 581 11.51 -1.03 -9.66
C THR A 581 11.26 0.48 -9.53
N GLY A 582 11.57 1.26 -10.57
CA GLY A 582 11.09 2.63 -10.74
C GLY A 582 9.56 2.74 -10.63
N TYR A 583 8.83 1.64 -10.86
CA TYR A 583 7.42 1.46 -10.50
C TYR A 583 7.08 1.96 -9.10
N LEU A 584 7.89 1.60 -8.10
CA LEU A 584 7.67 1.95 -6.69
C LEU A 584 8.00 3.43 -6.41
N MET A 585 8.69 4.10 -7.34
CA MET A 585 9.14 5.48 -7.22
C MET A 585 8.19 6.46 -7.91
N ILE A 586 7.43 6.01 -8.92
CA ILE A 586 6.53 6.84 -9.70
C ILE A 586 5.22 7.02 -8.95
N GLY A 587 4.78 8.27 -8.81
CA GLY A 587 3.52 8.64 -8.16
C GLY A 587 3.56 10.06 -7.63
N PRO A 588 2.40 10.64 -7.29
CA PRO A 588 2.33 11.93 -6.61
C PRO A 588 3.08 11.86 -5.27
N LYS A 589 3.81 12.94 -4.93
CA LYS A 589 4.63 13.02 -3.70
C LYS A 589 4.56 14.44 -3.15
N ALA A 590 4.06 14.60 -1.93
CA ALA A 590 4.09 15.87 -1.22
C ALA A 590 5.50 16.12 -0.66
N LEU A 591 6.26 17.02 -1.28
CA LEU A 591 7.66 17.29 -0.94
C LEU A 591 7.82 18.18 0.28
N ALA A 592 6.83 19.04 0.54
CA ALA A 592 6.76 19.94 1.68
C ALA A 592 6.17 19.28 2.95
N GLU A 593 5.74 18.02 2.87
CA GLU A 593 5.31 17.26 4.05
C GLU A 593 6.48 17.14 5.04
N THR A 594 6.36 17.81 6.18
CA THR A 594 7.41 17.87 7.20
C THR A 594 7.43 16.63 8.07
N ASP A 595 6.32 15.91 8.17
CA ASP A 595 6.24 14.61 8.82
C ASP A 595 6.62 13.49 7.85
N LYS A 596 7.90 13.11 7.86
CA LYS A 596 8.45 12.14 6.92
C LYS A 596 7.84 10.74 7.08
N GLU A 597 7.38 10.38 8.27
CA GLU A 597 6.68 9.11 8.45
C GLU A 597 5.29 9.13 7.81
N GLN A 598 4.56 10.25 7.91
CA GLN A 598 3.31 10.43 7.17
C GLN A 598 3.56 10.35 5.65
N SER A 599 4.59 11.06 5.14
CA SER A 599 4.95 11.05 3.72
C SER A 599 5.24 9.63 3.18
N ARG A 600 5.99 8.81 3.94
CA ARG A 600 6.23 7.40 3.59
C ARG A 600 4.95 6.58 3.58
N LEU A 601 4.07 6.77 4.56
CA LEU A 601 2.81 6.03 4.64
C LEU A 601 1.85 6.40 3.51
N ASP A 602 1.87 7.64 3.04
CA ASP A 602 1.08 8.06 1.87
C ASP A 602 1.65 7.47 0.57
N ILE A 603 2.97 7.34 0.43
CA ILE A 603 3.58 6.59 -0.68
C ILE A 603 3.20 5.11 -0.61
N VAL A 604 3.18 4.51 0.57
CA VAL A 604 2.77 3.11 0.75
C VAL A 604 1.30 2.92 0.36
N ASP A 605 0.42 3.83 0.77
CA ASP A 605 -1.00 3.81 0.38
C ASP A 605 -1.16 3.90 -1.14
N ASP A 606 -0.45 4.84 -1.76
CA ASP A 606 -0.38 5.04 -3.21
C ASP A 606 0.10 3.76 -3.94
N GLN A 607 1.16 3.12 -3.45
CA GLN A 607 1.70 1.86 -3.97
C GLN A 607 0.68 0.70 -3.83
N ILE A 608 -0.04 0.62 -2.70
CA ILE A 608 -1.09 -0.39 -2.49
C ILE A 608 -2.25 -0.16 -3.45
N ASP A 609 -2.69 1.08 -3.65
CA ASP A 609 -3.80 1.40 -4.56
C ASP A 609 -3.46 1.00 -6.01
N VAL A 610 -2.29 1.40 -6.53
CA VAL A 610 -1.89 1.02 -7.89
C VAL A 610 -1.60 -0.47 -8.00
N THR A 611 -0.93 -1.10 -7.05
CA THR A 611 -0.70 -2.56 -7.11
C THR A 611 -2.03 -3.32 -7.11
N GLY A 612 -2.94 -2.93 -6.21
CA GLY A 612 -4.27 -3.51 -6.10
C GLY A 612 -5.06 -3.38 -7.39
N ARG A 613 -5.21 -2.17 -7.92
CA ARG A 613 -5.99 -1.93 -9.14
C ARG A 613 -5.28 -2.48 -10.37
N ALA A 614 -4.00 -2.19 -10.57
CA ALA A 614 -3.28 -2.56 -11.79
C ALA A 614 -2.98 -4.07 -11.88
N MET A 615 -2.68 -4.77 -10.78
CA MET A 615 -2.27 -6.18 -10.84
C MET A 615 -3.33 -7.17 -10.36
N LEU A 616 -4.28 -6.73 -9.52
CA LEU A 616 -5.31 -7.61 -8.94
C LEU A 616 -6.74 -7.17 -9.29
N GLY A 617 -6.93 -5.98 -9.86
CA GLY A 617 -8.26 -5.42 -10.12
C GLY A 617 -9.04 -5.19 -8.82
N LEU A 618 -8.38 -4.74 -7.74
CA LEU A 618 -9.00 -4.54 -6.42
C LEU A 618 -8.69 -3.16 -5.84
N THR A 619 -9.68 -2.59 -5.14
CA THR A 619 -9.56 -1.32 -4.41
C THR A 619 -9.07 -1.52 -2.97
N LEU A 620 -7.83 -2.03 -2.82
CA LEU A 620 -7.26 -2.40 -1.51
C LEU A 620 -7.08 -1.19 -0.56
N ALA A 621 -6.75 -0.01 -1.09
CA ALA A 621 -6.46 1.19 -0.29
C ALA A 621 -7.66 1.68 0.54
N CYS A 622 -8.90 1.37 0.12
CA CYS A 622 -10.09 1.71 0.90
C CYS A 622 -10.13 1.04 2.29
N ALA A 623 -9.35 -0.03 2.49
CA ALA A 623 -9.24 -0.71 3.78
C ALA A 623 -8.25 -0.03 4.77
N ARG A 624 -7.61 1.08 4.38
CA ARG A 624 -6.65 1.84 5.21
C ARG A 624 -7.24 2.29 6.55
N CYS A 625 -8.47 2.81 6.52
CA CYS A 625 -9.10 3.43 7.69
C CYS A 625 -10.02 2.49 8.47
N HIS A 626 -10.65 1.54 7.79
CA HIS A 626 -11.59 0.57 8.33
C HIS A 626 -11.67 -0.64 7.40
N ASP A 627 -12.26 -1.76 7.84
CA ASP A 627 -12.53 -2.89 6.95
C ASP A 627 -13.30 -2.43 5.71
N HIS A 628 -12.88 -2.88 4.53
CA HIS A 628 -13.48 -2.45 3.28
C HIS A 628 -15.00 -2.63 3.31
N LYS A 629 -15.74 -1.59 2.91
CA LYS A 629 -17.18 -1.49 3.15
C LYS A 629 -18.02 -2.59 2.50
N PHE A 630 -17.54 -3.16 1.39
CA PHE A 630 -18.27 -4.14 0.57
C PHE A 630 -17.48 -5.42 0.36
N ASP A 631 -16.25 -5.28 -0.13
CA ASP A 631 -15.37 -6.42 -0.31
C ASP A 631 -14.84 -7.00 0.99
N PRO A 632 -14.61 -8.32 1.05
CA PRO A 632 -14.01 -9.00 2.20
C PRO A 632 -12.51 -8.74 2.30
N ILE A 633 -12.12 -7.47 2.26
CA ILE A 633 -10.76 -6.98 2.46
C ILE A 633 -10.75 -6.29 3.81
N ARG A 634 -10.06 -6.88 4.78
CA ARG A 634 -9.99 -6.31 6.14
C ARG A 634 -8.92 -5.23 6.21
N ALA A 635 -9.02 -4.34 7.20
CA ALA A 635 -7.96 -3.39 7.48
C ALA A 635 -6.64 -4.12 7.76
N THR A 636 -6.69 -5.29 8.39
CA THR A 636 -5.50 -6.12 8.59
C THR A 636 -4.87 -6.59 7.26
N ASP A 637 -5.65 -6.83 6.20
CA ASP A 637 -5.09 -7.17 4.89
C ASP A 637 -4.31 -5.98 4.30
N TYR A 638 -4.84 -4.75 4.47
CA TYR A 638 -4.13 -3.53 4.07
C TYR A 638 -2.82 -3.35 4.86
N TYR A 639 -2.86 -3.46 6.19
CA TYR A 639 -1.66 -3.24 7.01
C TYR A 639 -0.61 -4.35 6.85
N ALA A 640 -1.02 -5.57 6.46
CA ALA A 640 -0.11 -6.65 6.08
C ALA A 640 0.70 -6.30 4.83
N LEU A 641 0.05 -5.74 3.80
CA LEU A 641 0.71 -5.22 2.60
C LEU A 641 1.52 -3.96 2.89
N ALA A 642 0.99 -3.06 3.71
CA ALA A 642 1.66 -1.81 4.07
C ALA A 642 2.97 -2.07 4.82
N GLY A 643 3.05 -3.10 5.66
CA GLY A 643 4.31 -3.50 6.29
C GLY A 643 5.38 -3.91 5.29
N ILE A 644 5.01 -4.61 4.21
CA ILE A 644 5.94 -5.02 3.14
C ILE A 644 6.50 -3.79 2.44
N LEU A 645 5.63 -2.90 1.98
CA LEU A 645 6.01 -1.72 1.20
C LEU A 645 6.69 -0.65 2.07
N ARG A 646 6.30 -0.50 3.34
CA ARG A 646 6.98 0.38 4.31
C ARG A 646 8.39 -0.11 4.64
N SER A 647 8.70 -1.38 4.39
CA SER A 647 10.05 -1.95 4.48
C SER A 647 10.93 -1.60 3.25
N THR A 648 10.47 -0.66 2.43
CA THR A 648 11.20 -0.08 1.30
C THR A 648 11.36 1.43 1.55
N GLU A 649 12.55 1.96 1.32
CA GLU A 649 12.88 3.37 1.49
C GLU A 649 12.85 4.08 0.13
N PRO A 650 11.84 4.93 -0.13
CA PRO A 650 11.76 5.71 -1.36
C PRO A 650 12.63 6.96 -1.33
N PHE A 651 13.13 7.39 -0.17
CA PHE A 651 13.77 8.69 -0.01
C PHE A 651 15.27 8.65 0.35
N GLN A 652 16.02 9.63 -0.15
CA GLN A 652 17.41 9.88 0.22
C GLN A 652 17.58 11.26 0.86
N ASN A 653 18.60 11.40 1.72
CA ASN A 653 19.05 12.67 2.32
C ASN A 653 17.92 13.47 2.98
N GLU A 654 17.20 12.85 3.90
CA GLU A 654 16.05 13.46 4.55
C GLU A 654 16.45 14.70 5.36
N VAL A 655 15.91 15.86 4.97
CA VAL A 655 15.92 17.07 5.77
C VAL A 655 14.48 17.49 6.05
N ARG A 656 14.28 18.25 7.14
CA ARG A 656 12.94 18.64 7.61
C ARG A 656 12.06 19.28 6.52
N ASN A 657 12.66 19.98 5.55
CA ASN A 657 11.97 20.85 4.61
C ASN A 657 11.89 20.32 3.16
N ALA A 658 12.59 19.23 2.83
CA ALA A 658 12.65 18.71 1.47
C ALA A 658 13.04 17.23 1.49
N THR A 659 12.41 16.45 0.60
CA THR A 659 12.72 15.03 0.47
C THR A 659 13.02 14.69 -0.98
N MET A 660 14.15 14.03 -1.22
CA MET A 660 14.50 13.52 -2.53
C MET A 660 14.15 12.05 -2.65
N TRP A 661 13.79 11.61 -3.85
CA TRP A 661 13.81 10.19 -4.18
C TRP A 661 15.24 9.70 -4.45
N TRP A 662 15.45 8.39 -4.32
CA TRP A 662 16.71 7.75 -4.66
C TRP A 662 17.04 7.85 -6.14
N GLU A 663 18.21 8.41 -6.43
CA GLU A 663 18.89 8.26 -7.71
C GLU A 663 20.35 7.88 -7.44
N PHE A 664 20.83 6.79 -8.06
CA PHE A 664 22.19 6.31 -7.82
C PHE A 664 22.81 5.63 -9.05
N PRO A 665 24.15 5.62 -9.15
CA PRO A 665 24.85 4.97 -10.25
C PRO A 665 24.87 3.45 -10.08
N VAL A 666 24.52 2.72 -11.13
CA VAL A 666 24.69 1.27 -11.24
C VAL A 666 25.92 0.97 -12.11
N PRO A 667 26.98 0.35 -11.56
CA PRO A 667 28.19 0.02 -12.31
C PRO A 667 27.92 -0.86 -13.52
N GLN A 668 28.55 -0.55 -14.66
CA GLN A 668 28.39 -1.31 -15.90
C GLN A 668 29.58 -2.24 -16.23
N GLY A 669 30.57 -2.30 -15.34
CA GLY A 669 31.82 -3.03 -15.53
C GLY A 669 33.02 -2.09 -15.77
N PRO A 670 34.25 -2.64 -15.82
CA PRO A 670 35.47 -1.84 -15.96
C PRO A 670 35.48 -1.01 -17.26
N GLY A 671 35.74 0.29 -17.14
CA GLY A 671 35.86 1.21 -18.29
C GLY A 671 34.53 1.68 -18.90
N THR A 672 33.38 1.21 -18.41
CA THR A 672 32.06 1.66 -18.86
C THR A 672 31.44 2.61 -17.83
N PRO A 673 30.97 3.81 -18.22
CA PRO A 673 30.29 4.72 -17.31
C PRO A 673 29.08 4.05 -16.62
N PRO A 674 28.84 4.35 -15.33
CA PRO A 674 27.67 3.80 -14.65
C PRO A 674 26.37 4.38 -15.23
N VAL A 675 25.29 3.60 -15.10
CA VAL A 675 23.94 4.06 -15.46
C VAL A 675 23.27 4.62 -14.22
N MET A 676 22.86 5.89 -14.26
CA MET A 676 22.02 6.48 -13.21
C MET A 676 20.61 5.89 -13.27
N VAL A 677 20.11 5.39 -12.16
CA VAL A 677 18.75 4.82 -12.04
C VAL A 677 17.97 5.51 -10.93
N MET A 678 16.64 5.59 -11.11
CA MET A 678 15.69 5.96 -10.06
C MET A 678 15.00 4.67 -9.59
N ALA A 679 15.33 4.21 -8.40
CA ALA A 679 14.86 2.95 -7.83
C ALA A 679 14.88 3.04 -6.29
N PRO A 680 13.99 2.32 -5.58
CA PRO A 680 13.98 2.34 -4.13
C PRO A 680 15.16 1.57 -3.54
N ARG A 681 15.30 1.60 -2.21
CA ARG A 681 16.19 0.71 -1.46
C ARG A 681 15.43 -0.11 -0.45
N GLU A 682 15.79 -1.39 -0.29
CA GLU A 682 15.27 -2.18 0.82
C GLU A 682 15.80 -1.64 2.16
N THR A 683 14.94 -1.64 3.18
CA THR A 683 15.30 -1.26 4.56
C THR A 683 14.89 -2.36 5.53
N GLN A 684 15.07 -2.11 6.83
CA GLN A 684 14.70 -3.09 7.86
C GLN A 684 13.23 -3.49 7.74
N PRO A 685 12.92 -4.78 7.79
CA PRO A 685 11.55 -5.28 7.69
C PRO A 685 10.70 -4.81 8.87
N ARG A 686 9.48 -4.34 8.60
CA ARG A 686 8.55 -3.79 9.61
C ARG A 686 7.19 -4.46 9.56
N ASN A 687 6.65 -4.79 10.73
CA ASN A 687 5.23 -5.12 10.88
C ASN A 687 4.52 -3.86 11.35
N LEU A 688 3.41 -3.48 10.71
CA LEU A 688 2.71 -2.25 11.06
C LEU A 688 1.57 -2.49 12.03
N ARG A 689 1.28 -1.47 12.84
CA ARG A 689 0.05 -1.44 13.62
C ARG A 689 -1.09 -0.91 12.75
N VAL A 690 -2.30 -1.41 12.97
CA VAL A 690 -3.50 -0.83 12.34
C VAL A 690 -3.63 0.62 12.80
N HIS A 691 -3.64 1.58 11.87
CA HIS A 691 -3.98 2.97 12.21
C HIS A 691 -5.50 3.07 12.29
N LEU A 692 -6.02 3.21 13.51
CA LEU A 692 -7.46 3.24 13.74
C LEU A 692 -8.05 4.48 13.07
N ARG A 693 -9.04 4.27 12.18
CA ARG A 693 -9.61 5.32 11.32
C ARG A 693 -8.57 6.04 10.46
N GLY A 694 -7.46 5.38 10.16
CA GLY A 694 -6.36 5.93 9.36
C GLY A 694 -5.43 6.88 10.11
N ASN A 695 -5.66 7.13 11.41
CA ASN A 695 -4.84 8.02 12.21
C ASN A 695 -3.59 7.29 12.72
N ARG A 696 -2.41 7.63 12.18
CA ARG A 696 -1.13 7.01 12.56
C ARG A 696 -0.67 7.26 14.00
N PHE A 697 -1.31 8.18 14.71
CA PHE A 697 -1.08 8.38 16.14
C PHE A 697 -2.01 7.53 17.01
N THR A 698 -3.06 6.97 16.43
CA THR A 698 -4.03 6.11 17.13
C THR A 698 -3.87 4.68 16.62
N LEU A 699 -3.08 3.90 17.33
CA LEU A 699 -2.60 2.60 16.86
C LEU A 699 -3.36 1.44 17.53
N GLY A 700 -3.79 0.48 16.72
CA GLY A 700 -4.40 -0.78 17.16
C GLY A 700 -3.38 -1.92 17.22
N LYS A 701 -3.82 -3.12 16.82
CA LYS A 701 -3.03 -4.36 16.84
C LYS A 701 -1.90 -4.35 15.83
N ILE A 702 -0.82 -5.08 16.12
CA ILE A 702 0.29 -5.31 15.17
C ILE A 702 -0.16 -6.34 14.15
N VAL A 703 0.06 -6.05 12.88
CA VAL A 703 -0.29 -6.91 11.76
C VAL A 703 0.99 -7.48 11.15
N PRO A 704 1.16 -8.81 11.18
CA PRO A 704 2.25 -9.46 10.46
C PRO A 704 2.16 -9.17 8.96
N ARG A 705 3.31 -8.94 8.31
CA ARG A 705 3.40 -8.83 6.85
C ARG A 705 2.80 -10.07 6.18
N GLY A 706 2.06 -9.85 5.10
CA GLY A 706 1.29 -10.92 4.46
C GLY A 706 0.50 -10.43 3.24
N THR A 707 -0.25 -11.36 2.65
CA THR A 707 -1.14 -11.12 1.51
C THR A 707 -2.60 -11.12 1.94
N PRO A 708 -3.54 -10.59 1.13
CA PRO A 708 -4.96 -10.56 1.49
C PRO A 708 -5.52 -11.96 1.79
N GLY A 709 -6.05 -12.14 3.00
CA GLY A 709 -6.43 -13.46 3.51
C GLY A 709 -7.60 -14.11 2.76
N ILE A 710 -8.48 -13.33 2.12
CA ILE A 710 -9.67 -13.84 1.42
C ILE A 710 -9.30 -14.81 0.30
N ILE A 711 -8.22 -14.55 -0.44
CA ILE A 711 -7.81 -15.39 -1.57
C ILE A 711 -7.37 -16.77 -1.05
N ALA A 712 -6.55 -16.81 0.00
CA ALA A 712 -6.15 -18.06 0.63
C ALA A 712 -7.35 -18.79 1.25
N ALA A 713 -8.30 -18.05 1.85
CA ALA A 713 -9.48 -18.61 2.50
C ALA A 713 -10.52 -19.17 1.51
N ALA A 714 -10.54 -18.68 0.26
CA ALA A 714 -11.44 -19.15 -0.80
C ALA A 714 -10.88 -20.33 -1.61
N MET A 715 -9.57 -20.60 -1.52
CA MET A 715 -8.94 -21.73 -2.22
C MET A 715 -9.12 -23.06 -1.47
N PRO A 716 -9.30 -24.19 -2.19
CA PRO A 716 -9.21 -25.52 -1.59
C PRO A 716 -7.85 -25.74 -0.92
N THR A 717 -7.81 -26.44 0.22
CA THR A 717 -6.58 -26.69 0.99
C THR A 717 -5.50 -27.45 0.20
N THR A 718 -5.89 -28.28 -0.77
CA THR A 718 -4.98 -28.99 -1.69
C THR A 718 -4.26 -28.08 -2.69
N ASP A 719 -4.85 -26.93 -3.01
CA ASP A 719 -4.32 -25.99 -4.02
C ASP A 719 -3.43 -24.90 -3.40
N ASN A 720 -3.50 -24.71 -2.08
CA ASN A 720 -2.73 -23.67 -1.37
C ASN A 720 -1.28 -24.08 -1.03
N SER A 721 -0.93 -25.37 -1.10
CA SER A 721 0.36 -25.88 -0.59
C SER A 721 1.62 -25.30 -1.25
N ASN A 722 1.50 -24.73 -2.45
CA ASN A 722 2.63 -24.19 -3.22
C ASN A 722 2.47 -22.70 -3.58
N MET A 723 1.52 -21.97 -2.96
CA MET A 723 1.49 -20.52 -3.10
C MET A 723 2.68 -19.90 -2.36
N PRO A 724 3.34 -18.87 -2.90
CA PRO A 724 4.41 -18.17 -2.19
C PRO A 724 3.91 -17.63 -0.85
N VAL A 725 4.64 -17.93 0.22
CA VAL A 725 4.33 -17.53 1.60
C VAL A 725 5.32 -16.45 2.03
N ILE A 726 4.80 -15.45 2.73
CA ILE A 726 5.60 -14.40 3.36
C ILE A 726 5.82 -14.83 4.81
N ASP A 727 7.07 -15.08 5.21
CA ASP A 727 7.39 -15.33 6.61
C ASP A 727 7.51 -13.97 7.33
N PRO A 728 6.63 -13.65 8.29
CA PRO A 728 6.69 -12.37 8.99
C PRO A 728 7.96 -12.18 9.85
N HIS A 729 8.71 -13.26 10.10
CA HIS A 729 9.97 -13.26 10.85
C HIS A 729 11.21 -13.21 9.95
N GLN A 730 11.04 -13.24 8.62
CA GLN A 730 12.17 -13.16 7.71
C GLN A 730 12.86 -11.78 7.77
N ASN A 731 14.17 -11.77 7.54
CA ASN A 731 15.01 -10.56 7.59
C ASN A 731 14.88 -9.67 6.34
N SER A 732 14.11 -10.07 5.34
CA SER A 732 13.79 -9.29 4.13
C SER A 732 12.40 -8.66 4.21
N SER A 733 12.14 -7.68 3.35
CA SER A 733 10.89 -6.92 3.31
C SER A 733 9.63 -7.77 3.09
N GLY A 734 9.72 -8.93 2.44
CA GLY A 734 8.56 -9.68 1.94
C GLY A 734 8.13 -9.29 0.53
N ARG A 735 8.81 -8.33 -0.10
CA ARG A 735 8.42 -7.76 -1.39
C ARG A 735 8.62 -8.74 -2.54
N LEU A 736 9.68 -9.55 -2.51
CA LEU A 736 9.91 -10.60 -3.52
C LEU A 736 8.86 -11.72 -3.42
N GLU A 737 8.50 -12.11 -2.21
CA GLU A 737 7.46 -13.11 -1.96
C GLU A 737 6.08 -12.60 -2.39
N LEU A 738 5.75 -11.33 -2.09
CA LEU A 738 4.54 -10.67 -2.59
C LEU A 738 4.50 -10.64 -4.12
N ALA A 739 5.62 -10.27 -4.76
CA ALA A 739 5.72 -10.22 -6.21
C ALA A 739 5.48 -11.59 -6.85
N ARG A 740 6.07 -12.65 -6.27
CA ARG A 740 5.83 -14.04 -6.70
C ARG A 740 4.39 -14.50 -6.43
N TRP A 741 3.76 -14.05 -5.34
CA TRP A 741 2.37 -14.37 -5.04
C TRP A 741 1.40 -13.72 -6.03
N ILE A 742 1.64 -12.47 -6.42
CA ILE A 742 0.87 -11.77 -7.46
C ILE A 742 1.07 -12.49 -8.80
N ALA A 743 2.31 -12.76 -9.18
CA ALA A 743 2.66 -13.39 -10.46
C ALA A 743 2.39 -14.92 -10.51
N SER A 744 1.81 -15.51 -9.47
CA SER A 744 1.53 -16.94 -9.43
C SER A 744 0.40 -17.30 -10.40
N PRO A 745 0.51 -18.39 -11.19
CA PRO A 745 -0.60 -18.89 -12.02
C PRO A 745 -1.78 -19.41 -11.19
N ARG A 746 -1.58 -19.64 -9.88
CA ARG A 746 -2.66 -19.99 -8.96
C ARG A 746 -3.38 -18.76 -8.40
N ASN A 747 -2.84 -17.55 -8.56
CA ASN A 747 -3.55 -16.33 -8.19
C ASN A 747 -4.77 -16.17 -9.11
N PRO A 748 -6.01 -16.11 -8.56
CA PRO A 748 -7.22 -16.14 -9.37
C PRO A 748 -7.47 -14.82 -10.11
N LEU A 749 -6.76 -13.74 -9.78
CA LEU A 749 -7.03 -12.40 -10.30
C LEU A 749 -6.05 -11.98 -11.37
N THR A 750 -4.74 -12.13 -11.14
CA THR A 750 -3.71 -11.46 -11.93
C THR A 750 -3.79 -11.75 -13.43
N ALA A 751 -3.94 -13.02 -13.81
CA ALA A 751 -4.08 -13.40 -15.21
C ALA A 751 -5.43 -12.96 -15.80
N ARG A 752 -6.52 -13.03 -15.01
CA ARG A 752 -7.86 -12.60 -15.44
C ARG A 752 -7.92 -11.10 -15.70
N VAL A 753 -7.27 -10.30 -14.86
CA VAL A 753 -7.22 -8.83 -14.97
C VAL A 753 -6.53 -8.41 -16.26
N LEU A 754 -5.35 -8.96 -16.56
CA LEU A 754 -4.67 -8.64 -17.81
C LEU A 754 -5.49 -9.10 -19.02
N THR A 755 -5.99 -10.35 -18.98
CA THR A 755 -6.83 -10.91 -20.06
C THR A 755 -8.04 -10.03 -20.35
N ASN A 756 -8.71 -9.58 -19.29
CA ASN A 756 -9.87 -8.69 -19.39
C ASN A 756 -9.51 -7.32 -20.00
N ARG A 757 -8.36 -6.75 -19.64
CA ARG A 757 -7.91 -5.46 -20.18
C ARG A 757 -7.50 -5.54 -21.64
N VAL A 758 -6.78 -6.59 -22.02
CA VAL A 758 -6.45 -6.83 -23.43
C VAL A 758 -7.71 -7.00 -24.26
N TRP A 759 -8.71 -7.73 -23.74
CA TRP A 759 -10.03 -7.80 -24.36
C TRP A 759 -10.69 -6.42 -24.47
N GLN A 760 -10.76 -5.67 -23.36
CA GLN A 760 -11.34 -4.32 -23.34
C GLN A 760 -10.70 -3.40 -24.38
N LEU A 761 -9.39 -3.43 -24.54
CA LEU A 761 -8.68 -2.52 -25.44
C LEU A 761 -8.94 -2.84 -26.92
N HIS A 762 -9.36 -4.07 -27.24
CA HIS A 762 -9.76 -4.48 -28.59
C HIS A 762 -11.27 -4.32 -28.87
N PHE A 763 -12.13 -4.55 -27.87
CA PHE A 763 -13.59 -4.53 -28.03
C PHE A 763 -14.27 -3.27 -27.44
N GLY A 764 -13.52 -2.40 -26.76
CA GLY A 764 -14.02 -1.20 -26.08
C GLY A 764 -14.72 -1.45 -24.73
N THR A 765 -14.98 -2.70 -24.35
CA THR A 765 -15.53 -3.08 -23.04
C THR A 765 -14.95 -4.42 -22.62
N GLY A 766 -14.50 -4.54 -21.37
CA GLY A 766 -13.98 -5.80 -20.85
C GLY A 766 -15.07 -6.87 -20.71
N ILE A 767 -14.67 -8.13 -20.61
CA ILE A 767 -15.56 -9.23 -20.20
C ILE A 767 -16.13 -8.94 -18.81
N VAL A 768 -15.31 -8.39 -17.93
CA VAL A 768 -15.69 -7.65 -16.73
C VAL A 768 -15.64 -6.17 -17.09
N ALA A 769 -16.79 -5.50 -17.09
CA ALA A 769 -16.90 -4.11 -17.57
C ALA A 769 -16.21 -3.08 -16.66
N THR A 770 -15.85 -3.46 -15.43
CA THR A 770 -15.14 -2.67 -14.42
C THR A 770 -13.69 -3.20 -14.27
N PRO A 771 -12.77 -2.80 -15.15
CA PRO A 771 -11.43 -3.42 -15.26
C PRO A 771 -10.47 -3.19 -14.08
N ASP A 772 -10.83 -2.32 -13.13
CA ASP A 772 -10.07 -2.03 -11.92
C ASP A 772 -10.80 -2.46 -10.63
N ASN A 773 -11.98 -3.07 -10.76
CA ASN A 773 -12.73 -3.60 -9.63
C ASN A 773 -13.43 -4.93 -9.97
N PHE A 774 -12.81 -6.04 -9.58
CA PHE A 774 -13.32 -7.40 -9.69
C PHE A 774 -14.05 -7.85 -8.41
N GLY A 775 -14.13 -6.98 -7.40
CA GLY A 775 -14.83 -7.25 -6.16
C GLY A 775 -16.35 -7.24 -6.31
N THR A 776 -17.03 -7.26 -5.18
CA THR A 776 -18.49 -7.27 -4.99
C THR A 776 -19.20 -6.05 -5.57
N ARG A 777 -18.50 -4.91 -5.68
CA ARG A 777 -19.00 -3.70 -6.33
C ARG A 777 -18.71 -3.65 -7.82
N GLY A 778 -17.82 -4.52 -8.30
CA GLY A 778 -17.55 -4.74 -9.71
C GLY A 778 -18.69 -5.45 -10.41
N ASP A 779 -18.69 -5.37 -11.72
CA ASP A 779 -19.59 -6.14 -12.57
C ASP A 779 -19.11 -7.59 -12.65
N PRO A 780 -20.01 -8.59 -12.54
CA PRO A 780 -19.60 -9.94 -12.85
C PRO A 780 -19.27 -10.09 -14.34
N PRO A 781 -18.44 -11.08 -14.71
CA PRO A 781 -18.08 -11.32 -16.10
C PRO A 781 -19.32 -11.59 -16.94
N ALA A 782 -19.44 -10.86 -18.05
CA ALA A 782 -20.49 -11.04 -19.05
C ALA A 782 -20.48 -12.45 -19.65
N ASN A 783 -19.28 -13.01 -19.84
CA ASN A 783 -19.06 -14.39 -20.26
C ASN A 783 -17.93 -15.03 -19.41
N PRO A 784 -18.25 -15.66 -18.26
CA PRO A 784 -17.24 -16.20 -17.36
C PRO A 784 -16.44 -17.36 -17.98
N ASP A 785 -17.04 -18.14 -18.88
CA ASP A 785 -16.39 -19.28 -19.52
C ASP A 785 -15.35 -18.82 -20.52
N LEU A 786 -15.65 -17.78 -21.31
CA LEU A 786 -14.68 -17.13 -22.18
C LEU A 786 -13.52 -16.53 -21.37
N LEU A 787 -13.80 -15.82 -20.28
CA LEU A 787 -12.76 -15.21 -19.45
C LEU A 787 -11.79 -16.27 -18.90
N ASP A 788 -12.32 -17.34 -18.31
CA ASP A 788 -11.48 -18.40 -17.73
C ASP A 788 -10.74 -19.18 -18.81
N TRP A 789 -11.39 -19.48 -19.95
CA TRP A 789 -10.73 -20.15 -21.06
C TRP A 789 -9.56 -19.32 -21.61
N LEU A 790 -9.80 -18.04 -21.90
CA LEU A 790 -8.80 -17.14 -22.46
C LEU A 790 -7.64 -16.91 -21.48
N THR A 791 -7.96 -16.79 -20.18
CA THR A 791 -6.97 -16.70 -19.10
C THR A 791 -6.12 -17.97 -19.02
N GLY A 792 -6.74 -19.15 -19.15
CA GLY A 792 -6.02 -20.42 -19.19
C GLY A 792 -5.07 -20.52 -20.38
N GLN A 793 -5.50 -20.08 -21.56
CA GLN A 793 -4.64 -20.01 -22.75
C GLN A 793 -3.47 -19.04 -22.56
N PHE A 794 -3.71 -17.90 -21.91
CA PHE A 794 -2.66 -16.93 -21.62
C PHE A 794 -1.59 -17.48 -20.66
N ILE A 795 -1.97 -18.21 -19.61
CA ILE A 795 -0.99 -18.88 -18.74
C ILE A 795 -0.26 -20.00 -19.50
N GLN A 796 -0.99 -20.80 -20.29
CA GLN A 796 -0.41 -21.90 -21.08
C GLN A 796 0.57 -21.43 -22.17
N SER A 797 0.42 -20.21 -22.68
CA SER A 797 1.37 -19.61 -23.62
C SER A 797 2.66 -19.11 -22.93
N GLY A 798 2.84 -19.37 -21.63
CA GLY A 798 3.95 -18.84 -20.86
C GLY A 798 3.81 -17.36 -20.56
N TRP A 799 2.57 -16.88 -20.36
CA TRP A 799 2.27 -15.47 -20.09
C TRP A 799 2.68 -14.50 -21.21
N SER A 800 2.71 -14.98 -22.46
CA SER A 800 2.98 -14.16 -23.64
C SER A 800 1.79 -13.26 -23.97
N VAL A 801 2.00 -11.95 -23.85
CA VAL A 801 0.98 -10.95 -24.17
C VAL A 801 0.80 -10.86 -25.68
N ARG A 802 1.87 -11.01 -26.47
CA ARG A 802 1.76 -11.07 -27.94
C ARG A 802 0.89 -12.22 -28.41
N GLN A 803 1.04 -13.41 -27.81
CA GLN A 803 0.24 -14.57 -28.20
C GLN A 803 -1.24 -14.36 -27.84
N LEU A 804 -1.53 -13.69 -26.72
CA LEU A 804 -2.90 -13.30 -26.37
C LEU A 804 -3.50 -12.34 -27.41
N HIS A 805 -2.77 -11.29 -27.81
CA HIS A 805 -3.23 -10.40 -28.90
C HIS A 805 -3.44 -11.16 -30.20
N ARG A 806 -2.46 -11.97 -30.62
CA ARG A 806 -2.50 -12.76 -31.86
C ARG A 806 -3.77 -13.61 -31.93
N MET A 807 -4.09 -14.32 -30.86
CA MET A 807 -5.27 -15.16 -30.75
C MET A 807 -6.57 -14.35 -30.88
N ILE A 808 -6.65 -13.17 -30.26
CA ILE A 808 -7.82 -12.30 -30.32
C ILE A 808 -7.99 -11.70 -31.72
N VAL A 809 -6.96 -11.05 -32.28
CA VAL A 809 -7.10 -10.29 -33.53
C VAL A 809 -7.25 -11.19 -34.77
N LEU A 810 -6.86 -12.47 -34.68
CA LEU A 810 -7.08 -13.45 -35.74
C LEU A 810 -8.44 -14.17 -35.66
N SER A 811 -9.24 -13.92 -34.61
CA SER A 811 -10.61 -14.45 -34.52
C SER A 811 -11.53 -13.79 -35.57
N ARG A 812 -12.58 -14.50 -36.01
CA ARG A 812 -13.67 -13.85 -36.77
C ARG A 812 -14.46 -12.87 -35.91
N THR A 813 -14.51 -13.11 -34.61
CA THR A 813 -15.08 -12.22 -33.60
C THR A 813 -14.48 -10.81 -33.67
N TYR A 814 -13.16 -10.68 -33.78
CA TYR A 814 -12.49 -9.38 -33.94
C TYR A 814 -12.75 -8.74 -35.31
N ARG A 815 -13.19 -9.50 -36.30
CA ARG A 815 -13.49 -9.03 -37.67
C ARG A 815 -14.95 -8.66 -37.88
N LEU A 816 -15.75 -8.63 -36.81
CA LEU A 816 -17.11 -8.15 -36.92
C LEU A 816 -17.13 -6.63 -37.19
N PRO A 817 -18.12 -6.14 -37.95
CA PRO A 817 -18.30 -4.72 -38.21
C PRO A 817 -18.70 -3.97 -36.94
N ASN A 818 -18.38 -2.68 -36.91
CA ASN A 818 -18.92 -1.75 -35.93
C ASN A 818 -20.42 -1.50 -36.24
N LEU A 819 -21.30 -2.33 -35.67
CA LEU A 819 -22.71 -2.36 -36.04
C LEU A 819 -23.47 -1.15 -35.45
N GLN A 820 -24.06 -0.33 -36.34
CA GLN A 820 -25.04 0.72 -36.01
C GLN A 820 -26.50 0.37 -36.41
N SER A 821 -26.77 -0.77 -37.06
CA SER A 821 -28.12 -1.14 -37.59
C SER A 821 -28.89 -2.15 -36.70
N GLU A 822 -30.07 -2.62 -37.13
CA GLU A 822 -30.90 -3.67 -36.48
C GLU A 822 -30.11 -4.93 -36.04
N THR A 823 -29.01 -5.28 -36.73
CA THR A 823 -28.10 -6.36 -36.33
C THR A 823 -27.34 -6.06 -35.01
N ALA A 824 -27.13 -4.77 -34.70
CA ALA A 824 -26.60 -4.31 -33.42
C ALA A 824 -27.62 -4.49 -32.29
N ASP A 825 -28.93 -4.43 -32.58
CA ASP A 825 -29.98 -4.75 -31.61
C ASP A 825 -30.02 -6.25 -31.32
N ASN A 826 -29.72 -7.09 -32.31
CA ASN A 826 -29.60 -8.53 -32.14
C ASN A 826 -28.44 -8.91 -31.19
N LEU A 827 -27.27 -8.26 -31.27
CA LEU A 827 -26.19 -8.49 -30.30
C LEU A 827 -26.50 -7.96 -28.87
N ARG A 828 -27.58 -7.19 -28.68
CA ARG A 828 -28.04 -6.70 -27.36
C ARG A 828 -28.94 -7.69 -26.62
N SER A 829 -29.37 -8.79 -27.26
CA SER A 829 -30.34 -9.74 -26.69
C SER A 829 -29.93 -10.27 -25.32
N THR A 830 -28.63 -10.53 -25.10
CA THR A 830 -28.15 -11.09 -23.83
C THR A 830 -26.83 -10.46 -23.35
N ARG A 831 -26.60 -10.55 -22.04
CA ARG A 831 -25.33 -10.15 -21.42
C ARG A 831 -24.14 -10.94 -21.98
N LYS A 832 -24.34 -12.17 -22.47
CA LYS A 832 -23.27 -13.02 -23.01
C LYS A 832 -22.83 -12.59 -24.41
N SER A 833 -23.75 -12.17 -25.28
CA SER A 833 -23.43 -11.71 -26.64
C SER A 833 -22.87 -10.28 -26.68
N SER A 834 -23.23 -9.43 -25.71
CA SER A 834 -22.85 -8.01 -25.69
C SER A 834 -21.34 -7.75 -25.56
N VAL A 835 -20.59 -8.70 -25.01
CA VAL A 835 -19.13 -8.62 -24.81
C VAL A 835 -18.32 -8.65 -26.11
N PHE A 836 -18.93 -9.14 -27.20
CA PHE A 836 -18.29 -9.28 -28.52
C PHE A 836 -18.53 -8.08 -29.44
N ARG A 837 -19.20 -7.04 -28.94
CA ARG A 837 -19.54 -5.86 -29.73
C ARG A 837 -18.31 -5.01 -30.00
N ILE A 838 -18.06 -4.70 -31.27
CA ILE A 838 -17.11 -3.66 -31.67
C ILE A 838 -17.82 -2.30 -31.66
N ARG A 839 -17.21 -1.30 -31.02
CA ARG A 839 -17.69 0.08 -30.96
C ARG A 839 -16.88 0.97 -31.89
N ARG A 840 -17.49 2.07 -32.34
CA ARG A 840 -16.74 3.14 -33.00
C ARG A 840 -15.69 3.69 -32.02
N ARG A 841 -14.46 3.84 -32.49
CA ARG A 841 -13.32 4.26 -31.69
C ARG A 841 -12.70 5.52 -32.28
N ARG A 842 -12.71 6.63 -31.55
CA ARG A 842 -11.90 7.81 -31.86
C ARG A 842 -10.42 7.49 -31.60
N LEU A 843 -9.52 8.09 -32.37
CA LEU A 843 -8.10 8.04 -32.09
C LEU A 843 -7.82 8.70 -30.72
N SER A 844 -7.00 8.05 -29.90
CA SER A 844 -6.50 8.65 -28.65
C SER A 844 -5.65 9.89 -28.96
N ALA A 845 -5.39 10.74 -27.96
CA ALA A 845 -4.55 11.92 -28.16
C ALA A 845 -3.18 11.60 -28.78
N GLU A 846 -2.56 10.51 -28.34
CA GLU A 846 -1.29 10.02 -28.88
C GLU A 846 -1.43 9.50 -30.32
N GLU A 847 -2.44 8.66 -30.59
CA GLU A 847 -2.68 8.15 -31.94
C GLU A 847 -2.97 9.28 -32.94
N LEU A 848 -3.74 10.29 -32.53
CA LEU A 848 -4.05 11.45 -33.36
C LEU A 848 -2.78 12.24 -33.69
N ARG A 849 -1.99 12.59 -32.67
CA ARG A 849 -0.75 13.34 -32.87
C ARG A 849 0.28 12.55 -33.70
N ASP A 850 0.43 11.26 -33.43
CA ASP A 850 1.35 10.39 -34.15
C ASP A 850 0.88 10.16 -35.60
N ALA A 851 -0.42 10.04 -35.84
CA ALA A 851 -0.99 9.94 -37.19
C ALA A 851 -0.79 11.24 -37.99
N LEU A 852 -0.93 12.42 -37.36
CA LEU A 852 -0.63 13.71 -37.98
C LEU A 852 0.84 13.78 -38.45
N LEU A 853 1.78 13.39 -37.58
CA LEU A 853 3.21 13.35 -37.89
C LEU A 853 3.55 12.31 -38.97
N LEU A 854 2.94 11.12 -38.91
CA LEU A 854 3.21 10.06 -39.88
C LEU A 854 2.67 10.43 -41.27
N THR A 855 1.46 10.99 -41.32
CA THR A 855 0.80 11.41 -42.57
C THR A 855 1.57 12.53 -43.25
N SER A 856 2.04 13.52 -42.47
CA SER A 856 2.86 14.62 -42.97
C SER A 856 4.30 14.22 -43.35
N GLY A 857 4.73 13.02 -42.96
CA GLY A 857 6.10 12.54 -43.16
C GLY A 857 7.11 13.17 -42.21
N GLN A 858 6.65 13.70 -41.06
CA GLN A 858 7.49 14.32 -40.04
C GLN A 858 7.79 13.40 -38.85
N LEU A 859 7.11 12.25 -38.70
CA LEU A 859 7.36 11.34 -37.60
C LEU A 859 8.79 10.80 -37.66
N ASP A 860 9.56 11.08 -36.62
CA ASP A 860 10.80 10.39 -36.33
C ASP A 860 10.47 9.05 -35.67
N ALA A 861 10.81 7.97 -36.36
CA ALA A 861 10.48 6.61 -35.94
C ALA A 861 11.50 6.04 -34.94
N ASP A 862 12.58 6.75 -34.63
CA ASP A 862 13.60 6.28 -33.69
C ASP A 862 13.05 6.27 -32.24
N PRO A 863 13.47 5.30 -31.40
CA PRO A 863 13.07 5.27 -30.00
C PRO A 863 13.47 6.56 -29.26
N GLY A 864 12.63 6.99 -28.32
CA GLY A 864 12.98 8.06 -27.38
C GLY A 864 13.94 7.56 -26.30
N GLY A 865 14.83 8.43 -25.84
CA GLY A 865 15.79 8.21 -24.76
C GLY A 865 15.63 9.27 -23.67
N SER A 866 16.74 9.95 -23.34
CA SER A 866 16.82 10.95 -22.28
C SER A 866 16.24 12.31 -22.65
N GLU A 867 15.82 12.54 -23.90
CA GLU A 867 15.42 13.86 -24.42
C GLU A 867 14.33 14.52 -23.55
N SER A 868 13.37 13.74 -23.05
CA SER A 868 12.32 14.24 -22.15
C SER A 868 12.89 14.69 -20.79
N GLY A 869 13.75 13.87 -20.19
CA GLY A 869 14.43 14.18 -18.93
C GLY A 869 15.39 15.36 -19.05
N ASP A 870 16.21 15.39 -20.10
CA ASP A 870 17.17 16.45 -20.39
C ASP A 870 16.47 17.79 -20.62
N PHE A 871 15.35 17.77 -21.36
CA PHE A 871 14.50 18.94 -21.56
C PHE A 871 13.93 19.46 -20.23
N LEU A 872 13.31 18.59 -19.42
CA LEU A 872 12.74 18.99 -18.13
C LEU A 872 13.81 19.56 -17.19
N ILE A 873 15.00 18.94 -17.17
CA ILE A 873 16.15 19.43 -16.40
C ILE A 873 16.58 20.82 -16.90
N SER A 874 16.66 21.03 -18.22
CA SER A 874 17.08 22.32 -18.80
C SER A 874 16.12 23.46 -18.49
N LYS A 875 14.83 23.15 -18.29
CA LYS A 875 13.76 24.10 -17.96
C LYS A 875 13.50 24.22 -16.45
N SER A 876 14.23 23.46 -15.64
CA SER A 876 14.04 23.47 -14.20
C SER A 876 14.73 24.66 -13.53
N GLU A 877 14.17 25.11 -12.40
CA GLU A 877 14.76 26.18 -11.61
C GLU A 877 15.88 25.63 -10.71
N ASP A 878 17.06 26.27 -10.77
CA ASP A 878 18.14 25.98 -9.83
C ASP A 878 17.96 26.81 -8.56
N ILE A 879 17.42 26.16 -7.54
CA ILE A 879 17.21 26.75 -6.22
C ILE A 879 18.34 26.43 -5.23
N ASN A 880 19.52 25.99 -5.70
CA ASN A 880 20.60 25.45 -4.88
C ASN A 880 20.16 24.30 -3.95
N ALA A 881 19.16 23.53 -4.39
CA ALA A 881 18.71 22.31 -3.74
C ALA A 881 18.84 21.14 -4.70
N LEU A 882 18.82 19.93 -4.14
CA LEU A 882 18.87 18.73 -4.96
C LEU A 882 17.56 18.47 -5.72
N ILE A 883 16.45 19.06 -5.26
CA ILE A 883 15.15 19.04 -5.95
C ILE A 883 15.12 20.18 -6.98
N ARG A 884 14.62 19.89 -8.18
CA ARG A 884 14.53 20.85 -9.28
C ARG A 884 13.07 21.11 -9.68
N PRO A 885 12.47 22.23 -9.27
CA PRO A 885 11.11 22.60 -9.68
C PRO A 885 11.00 22.78 -11.19
N ASN A 886 9.96 22.20 -11.79
CA ASN A 886 9.65 22.31 -13.21
C ASN A 886 8.95 23.64 -13.54
N ARG A 887 9.33 24.28 -14.65
CA ARG A 887 8.72 25.50 -15.16
C ARG A 887 8.15 25.37 -16.59
N VAL A 888 8.05 24.14 -17.11
CA VAL A 888 7.46 23.89 -18.44
C VAL A 888 5.97 24.20 -18.42
N ALA A 889 5.52 25.04 -19.35
CA ALA A 889 4.12 25.35 -19.60
C ALA A 889 3.47 24.32 -20.54
N ALA A 890 2.15 24.20 -20.51
CA ALA A 890 1.40 23.23 -21.32
C ALA A 890 1.51 23.48 -22.85
N ASP A 891 1.81 24.72 -23.23
CA ASP A 891 1.94 25.23 -24.60
C ASP A 891 3.40 25.45 -25.04
N ASP A 892 4.39 24.93 -24.29
CA ASP A 892 5.81 25.07 -24.64
C ASP A 892 6.09 24.48 -26.04
N GLU A 893 6.88 25.21 -26.84
CA GLU A 893 7.22 24.88 -28.24
C GLU A 893 7.86 23.48 -28.38
N PHE A 894 8.48 22.95 -27.31
CA PHE A 894 8.99 21.58 -27.33
C PHE A 894 7.91 20.57 -27.70
N TYR A 895 6.67 20.72 -27.23
CA TYR A 895 5.60 19.75 -27.51
C TYR A 895 5.17 19.72 -28.98
N THR A 896 5.29 20.85 -29.68
CA THR A 896 4.93 20.97 -31.10
C THR A 896 6.10 20.63 -32.02
N SER A 897 7.34 20.93 -31.61
CA SER A 897 8.55 20.66 -32.38
C SER A 897 9.10 19.24 -32.22
N PHE A 898 8.75 18.53 -31.15
CA PHE A 898 9.20 17.16 -30.91
C PHE A 898 8.60 16.16 -31.92
N ARG A 899 9.42 15.47 -32.70
CA ARG A 899 8.95 14.67 -33.85
C ARG A 899 8.79 13.17 -33.60
N LYS A 900 9.22 12.67 -32.43
CA LYS A 900 9.05 11.26 -32.09
C LYS A 900 7.62 10.98 -31.61
N ARG A 901 7.32 9.69 -31.44
CA ARG A 901 6.06 9.18 -30.90
C ARG A 901 5.66 9.90 -29.60
N SER A 902 4.39 10.18 -29.45
CA SER A 902 3.81 10.89 -28.30
C SER A 902 4.03 10.19 -26.96
N VAL A 903 4.33 8.89 -26.93
CA VAL A 903 4.74 8.18 -25.70
C VAL A 903 6.03 8.74 -25.09
N TYR A 904 6.89 9.39 -25.88
CA TYR A 904 8.16 9.97 -25.44
C TYR A 904 8.06 11.45 -25.06
N LEU A 905 6.89 12.08 -25.18
CA LEU A 905 6.70 13.45 -24.70
C LEU A 905 6.84 13.50 -23.17
N PRO A 906 7.45 14.56 -22.61
CA PRO A 906 7.53 14.72 -21.18
C PRO A 906 6.13 14.90 -20.59
N ILE A 907 5.85 14.19 -19.50
CA ILE A 907 4.58 14.27 -18.77
C ILE A 907 4.82 14.93 -17.42
N VAL A 908 4.22 16.11 -17.22
CA VAL A 908 4.23 16.85 -15.96
C VAL A 908 2.84 16.79 -15.34
N ARG A 909 2.73 16.32 -14.09
CA ARG A 909 1.46 15.91 -13.48
C ARG A 909 0.37 16.97 -13.44
N ASN A 910 0.74 18.22 -13.17
CA ASN A 910 -0.21 19.33 -13.09
C ASN A 910 -0.17 20.24 -14.33
N MET A 911 0.54 19.86 -15.39
CA MET A 911 0.75 20.66 -16.60
C MET A 911 0.87 19.74 -17.83
N LEU A 912 -0.21 19.01 -18.14
CA LEU A 912 -0.26 18.18 -19.34
C LEU A 912 -0.20 19.04 -20.62
N PRO A 913 0.45 18.57 -21.70
CA PRO A 913 0.44 19.26 -22.98
C PRO A 913 -0.99 19.45 -23.52
N ASP A 914 -1.28 20.60 -24.14
CA ASP A 914 -2.64 20.97 -24.57
C ASP A 914 -3.30 19.91 -25.46
N VAL A 915 -2.55 19.34 -26.42
CA VAL A 915 -3.05 18.28 -27.31
C VAL A 915 -3.40 16.99 -26.56
N LEU A 916 -2.67 16.67 -25.48
CA LEU A 916 -2.96 15.50 -24.66
C LEU A 916 -4.16 15.74 -23.75
N ALA A 917 -4.20 16.90 -23.10
CA ALA A 917 -5.30 17.29 -22.22
C ALA A 917 -6.64 17.40 -22.97
N LEU A 918 -6.65 18.04 -24.15
CA LEU A 918 -7.86 18.29 -24.93
C LEU A 918 -8.49 17.02 -25.52
N PHE A 919 -7.70 16.00 -25.81
CA PHE A 919 -8.14 14.75 -26.44
C PHE A 919 -8.19 13.56 -25.45
N ASP A 920 -8.45 13.86 -24.18
CA ASP A 920 -8.72 12.89 -23.10
C ASP A 920 -7.56 11.92 -22.82
N ALA A 921 -6.31 12.40 -22.79
CA ALA A 921 -5.20 11.61 -22.25
C ALA A 921 -5.44 11.23 -20.78
N ALA A 922 -4.80 10.14 -20.34
CA ALA A 922 -4.91 9.67 -18.95
C ALA A 922 -4.43 10.74 -17.96
N ASP A 923 -5.15 10.91 -16.85
CA ASP A 923 -4.72 11.78 -15.76
C ASP A 923 -3.47 11.16 -15.12
N PRO A 924 -2.30 11.82 -15.20
CA PRO A 924 -1.09 11.27 -14.64
C PRO A 924 -1.17 11.14 -13.11
N ASN A 925 -2.13 11.76 -12.41
CA ASN A 925 -2.27 11.69 -10.94
C ASN A 925 -3.03 10.46 -10.43
N GLY A 926 -3.75 9.75 -11.29
CA GLY A 926 -4.62 8.64 -10.89
C GLY A 926 -4.48 7.41 -11.76
N VAL A 927 -4.99 6.27 -11.27
CA VAL A 927 -5.05 5.03 -12.04
C VAL A 927 -6.13 5.14 -13.10
N THR A 928 -5.73 5.12 -14.37
CA THR A 928 -6.69 5.23 -15.48
C THR A 928 -6.83 3.89 -16.21
N ALA A 929 -7.82 3.08 -15.82
CA ALA A 929 -8.11 1.80 -16.48
C ALA A 929 -9.06 1.93 -17.70
N VAL A 930 -9.86 2.99 -17.74
CA VAL A 930 -10.70 3.40 -18.87
C VAL A 930 -10.54 4.91 -19.01
N ARG A 931 -10.16 5.39 -20.19
CA ARG A 931 -10.12 6.83 -20.47
C ARG A 931 -11.52 7.35 -20.77
N ASN A 932 -11.79 8.60 -20.41
CA ASN A 932 -12.97 9.29 -20.92
C ASN A 932 -12.82 9.49 -22.43
N GLU A 933 -13.93 9.53 -23.15
CA GLU A 933 -13.95 9.88 -24.57
C GLU A 933 -14.98 10.99 -24.76
N THR A 934 -14.51 12.21 -24.97
CA THR A 934 -15.34 13.37 -25.22
C THR A 934 -15.32 13.73 -26.70
N THR A 935 -16.39 14.37 -27.17
CA THR A 935 -16.47 14.98 -28.50
C THR A 935 -17.02 16.38 -28.31
N VAL A 936 -16.13 17.37 -28.32
CA VAL A 936 -16.44 18.76 -28.01
C VAL A 936 -15.97 19.70 -29.12
N ALA A 937 -16.64 20.84 -29.26
CA ALA A 937 -16.33 21.80 -30.33
C ALA A 937 -14.87 22.31 -30.29
N SER A 938 -14.28 22.42 -29.10
CA SER A 938 -12.87 22.83 -28.93
C SER A 938 -11.88 21.87 -29.59
N GLN A 939 -12.15 20.56 -29.64
CA GLN A 939 -11.33 19.59 -30.35
C GLN A 939 -11.34 19.84 -31.87
N GLY A 940 -12.51 20.16 -32.45
CA GLY A 940 -12.61 20.55 -33.86
C GLY A 940 -11.89 21.87 -34.14
N LEU A 941 -12.05 22.87 -33.27
CA LEU A 941 -11.35 24.15 -33.39
C LEU A 941 -9.83 24.00 -33.28
N PHE A 942 -9.35 23.06 -32.46
CA PHE A 942 -7.93 22.74 -32.38
C PHE A 942 -7.38 22.24 -33.73
N LEU A 943 -8.06 21.28 -34.37
CA LEU A 943 -7.63 20.76 -35.67
C LEU A 943 -7.64 21.85 -36.76
N LEU A 944 -8.58 22.79 -36.69
CA LEU A 944 -8.69 23.88 -37.66
C LEU A 944 -7.65 24.99 -37.47
N ASN A 945 -7.21 25.27 -36.24
CA ASN A 945 -6.48 26.51 -35.94
C ASN A 945 -5.14 26.31 -35.24
N HIS A 946 -4.87 25.15 -34.65
CA HIS A 946 -3.67 25.00 -33.83
C HIS A 946 -2.39 25.00 -34.69
N PRO A 947 -1.34 25.77 -34.31
CA PRO A 947 -0.10 25.90 -35.10
C PRO A 947 0.54 24.56 -35.49
N PHE A 948 0.52 23.58 -34.58
CA PHE A 948 1.00 22.23 -34.87
C PHE A 948 0.26 21.59 -36.05
N VAL A 949 -1.07 21.65 -36.10
CA VAL A 949 -1.85 21.02 -37.18
C VAL A 949 -1.63 21.76 -38.49
N LEU A 950 -1.57 23.09 -38.47
CA LEU A 950 -1.25 23.90 -39.65
C LEU A 950 0.13 23.56 -40.23
N GLN A 951 1.13 23.38 -39.35
CA GLN A 951 2.46 22.96 -39.76
C GLN A 951 2.47 21.54 -40.36
N GLN A 952 1.73 20.59 -39.76
CA GLN A 952 1.60 19.25 -40.33
C GLN A 952 0.85 19.24 -41.66
N ALA A 953 -0.19 20.06 -41.83
CA ALA A 953 -0.90 20.21 -43.09
C ALA A 953 0.01 20.77 -44.20
N GLN A 954 0.84 21.76 -43.88
CA GLN A 954 1.81 22.30 -44.83
C GLN A 954 2.90 21.26 -45.19
N ALA A 955 3.42 20.53 -44.21
CA ALA A 955 4.39 19.47 -44.45
C ALA A 955 3.78 18.33 -45.30
N PHE A 956 2.52 17.99 -45.05
CA PHE A 956 1.78 17.02 -45.84
C PHE A 956 1.60 17.48 -47.29
N ALA A 957 1.21 18.74 -47.52
CA ALA A 957 1.13 19.31 -48.85
C ALA A 957 2.48 19.28 -49.60
N LYS A 958 3.57 19.62 -48.92
CA LYS A 958 4.93 19.52 -49.48
C LYS A 958 5.29 18.08 -49.85
N ARG A 959 4.95 17.11 -48.99
CA ARG A 959 5.18 15.69 -49.24
C ARG A 959 4.48 15.21 -50.50
N VAL A 960 3.19 15.53 -50.67
CA VAL A 960 2.40 15.09 -51.82
C VAL A 960 2.83 15.80 -53.11
N THR A 961 3.12 17.09 -53.05
CA THR A 961 3.53 17.88 -54.23
C THR A 961 4.97 17.62 -54.67
N ALA A 962 5.82 17.09 -53.79
CA ALA A 962 7.18 16.64 -54.14
C ALA A 962 7.18 15.46 -55.15
N GLU A 963 6.08 14.71 -55.25
CA GLU A 963 5.90 13.66 -56.26
C GLU A 963 5.59 14.28 -57.63
N THR A 964 6.62 14.83 -58.26
CA THR A 964 6.52 15.57 -59.53
C THR A 964 6.10 14.71 -60.72
N ARG A 965 6.22 13.38 -60.62
CA ARG A 965 5.80 12.42 -61.67
C ARG A 965 4.31 12.11 -61.64
N LEU A 966 3.61 12.41 -60.55
CA LEU A 966 2.19 12.16 -60.40
C LEU A 966 1.36 13.32 -60.95
N SER A 967 0.23 13.02 -61.59
CA SER A 967 -0.79 14.02 -61.92
C SER A 967 -1.49 14.53 -60.65
N ASP A 968 -2.21 15.64 -60.74
CA ASP A 968 -2.97 16.14 -59.58
C ASP A 968 -4.03 15.14 -59.12
N GLN A 969 -4.66 14.41 -60.03
CA GLN A 969 -5.56 13.29 -59.67
C GLN A 969 -4.84 12.22 -58.84
N GLN A 970 -3.67 11.76 -59.30
CA GLN A 970 -2.88 10.75 -58.59
C GLN A 970 -2.36 11.26 -57.24
N ARG A 971 -2.07 12.56 -57.13
CA ARG A 971 -1.70 13.20 -55.86
C ARG A 971 -2.87 13.28 -54.89
N ILE A 972 -4.09 13.54 -55.36
CA ILE A 972 -5.30 13.51 -54.53
C ILE A 972 -5.52 12.09 -54.00
N GLU A 973 -5.40 11.07 -54.86
CA GLU A 973 -5.50 9.67 -54.46
C GLU A 973 -4.43 9.31 -53.42
N LEU A 974 -3.18 9.71 -53.62
CA LEU A 974 -2.09 9.53 -52.65
C LEU A 974 -2.40 10.22 -51.31
N ALA A 975 -2.92 11.44 -51.33
CA ALA A 975 -3.30 12.16 -50.12
C ALA A 975 -4.41 11.43 -49.33
N HIS A 976 -5.43 10.91 -50.02
CA HIS A 976 -6.48 10.10 -49.39
C HIS A 976 -5.93 8.78 -48.83
N GLN A 977 -5.02 8.12 -49.55
CA GLN A 977 -4.41 6.89 -49.07
C GLN A 977 -3.56 7.12 -47.82
N LEU A 978 -2.77 8.20 -47.79
CA LEU A 978 -1.94 8.55 -46.64
C LEU A 978 -2.76 8.94 -45.40
N ALA A 979 -3.82 9.73 -45.57
CA ALA A 979 -4.62 10.21 -44.44
C ALA A 979 -5.71 9.20 -44.00
N LEU A 980 -6.44 8.63 -44.96
CA LEU A 980 -7.66 7.87 -44.73
C LEU A 980 -7.49 6.36 -44.99
N GLY A 981 -6.40 5.94 -45.65
CA GLY A 981 -6.15 4.52 -45.96
C GLY A 981 -7.04 3.98 -47.09
N ARG A 982 -7.56 4.86 -47.96
CA ARG A 982 -8.33 4.50 -49.16
C ARG A 982 -8.09 5.52 -50.28
N SER A 983 -8.40 5.16 -51.52
CA SER A 983 -8.45 6.15 -52.61
C SER A 983 -9.69 7.05 -52.49
N ALA A 984 -9.61 8.24 -53.08
CA ALA A 984 -10.75 9.14 -53.23
C ALA A 984 -11.85 8.48 -54.09
N GLY A 985 -13.12 8.66 -53.71
CA GLY A 985 -14.25 8.34 -54.56
C GLY A 985 -14.30 9.25 -55.80
N ALA A 986 -15.09 8.88 -56.81
CA ALA A 986 -15.21 9.66 -58.03
C ALA A 986 -15.69 11.11 -57.77
N ASP A 987 -16.68 11.27 -56.89
CA ASP A 987 -17.22 12.58 -56.50
C ASP A 987 -16.19 13.38 -55.69
N GLU A 988 -15.58 12.77 -54.67
CA GLU A 988 -14.51 13.40 -53.86
C GLU A 988 -13.34 13.88 -54.73
N LEU A 989 -12.95 13.08 -55.72
CA LEU A 989 -11.88 13.42 -56.65
C LEU A 989 -12.26 14.63 -57.50
N SER A 990 -13.46 14.62 -58.09
CA SER A 990 -13.98 15.73 -58.90
C SER A 990 -14.09 17.02 -58.09
N ASP A 991 -14.67 16.95 -56.89
CA ASP A 991 -14.84 18.09 -56.00
C ASP A 991 -13.49 18.65 -55.53
N THR A 992 -12.52 17.77 -55.25
CA THR A 992 -11.18 18.17 -54.85
C THR A 992 -10.43 18.88 -55.98
N LEU A 993 -10.53 18.39 -57.22
CA LEU A 993 -9.93 19.06 -58.38
C LEU A 993 -10.52 20.46 -58.58
N ASN A 994 -11.85 20.58 -58.49
CA ASN A 994 -12.53 21.87 -58.57
C ASN A 994 -12.11 22.81 -57.43
N PHE A 995 -11.98 22.28 -56.21
CA PHE A 995 -11.50 23.03 -55.06
C PHE A 995 -10.09 23.58 -55.27
N LEU A 996 -9.13 22.74 -55.73
CA LEU A 996 -7.75 23.17 -55.96
C LEU A 996 -7.67 24.29 -57.00
N ILE A 997 -8.43 24.16 -58.11
CA ILE A 997 -8.48 25.20 -59.16
C ILE A 997 -9.14 26.48 -58.62
N GLY A 998 -10.26 26.35 -57.91
CA GLY A 998 -10.99 27.48 -57.35
C GLY A 998 -10.14 28.25 -56.32
N PHE A 999 -9.47 27.54 -55.42
CA PHE A 999 -8.63 28.13 -54.38
C PHE A 999 -7.42 28.87 -54.97
N GLN A 1000 -6.74 28.29 -55.97
CA GLN A 1000 -5.61 28.96 -56.64
C GLN A 1000 -6.00 30.25 -57.37
N ASN A 1001 -7.27 30.39 -57.74
CA ASN A 1001 -7.80 31.55 -58.45
C ASN A 1001 -8.59 32.50 -57.53
N SER A 1002 -8.51 32.30 -56.21
CA SER A 1002 -9.26 33.13 -55.27
C SER A 1002 -8.74 34.59 -55.29
N PRO A 1003 -9.62 35.59 -55.09
CA PRO A 1003 -9.23 37.00 -55.09
C PRO A 1003 -8.13 37.32 -54.08
N GLU A 1004 -8.12 36.64 -52.94
CA GLU A 1004 -7.19 36.87 -51.83
C GLU A 1004 -5.75 36.46 -52.17
N LEU A 1005 -5.57 35.59 -53.16
CA LEU A 1005 -4.27 35.07 -53.58
C LEU A 1005 -3.78 35.69 -54.91
N HIS A 1006 -4.53 36.63 -55.50
CA HIS A 1006 -4.25 37.12 -56.86
C HIS A 1006 -2.81 37.65 -57.04
N ASP A 1007 -2.29 38.36 -56.04
CA ASP A 1007 -0.94 38.95 -56.05
C ASP A 1007 0.16 37.97 -55.59
N THR A 1008 -0.19 36.74 -55.21
CA THR A 1008 0.73 35.71 -54.73
C THR A 1008 1.35 34.91 -55.90
N PRO A 1009 2.66 34.60 -55.88
CA PRO A 1009 3.30 33.77 -56.89
C PRO A 1009 2.59 32.42 -57.09
N LEU A 1010 2.51 31.93 -58.33
CA LEU A 1010 1.76 30.71 -58.67
C LEU A 1010 2.18 29.49 -57.83
N ALA A 1011 3.47 29.31 -57.59
CA ALA A 1011 3.99 28.20 -56.78
C ALA A 1011 3.49 28.27 -55.32
N GLU A 1012 3.41 29.47 -54.75
CA GLU A 1012 2.89 29.69 -53.40
C GLU A 1012 1.37 29.48 -53.33
N ARG A 1013 0.63 29.92 -54.36
CA ARG A 1013 -0.81 29.64 -54.48
C ARG A 1013 -1.12 28.16 -54.58
N GLN A 1014 -0.34 27.42 -55.38
CA GLN A 1014 -0.46 25.98 -55.50
C GLN A 1014 -0.23 25.30 -54.17
N LEU A 1015 0.86 25.66 -53.46
CA LEU A 1015 1.15 25.10 -52.15
C LEU A 1015 0.04 25.43 -51.13
N ALA A 1016 -0.49 26.66 -51.14
CA ALA A 1016 -1.58 27.06 -50.25
C ALA A 1016 -2.87 26.26 -50.50
N ALA A 1017 -3.24 26.03 -51.77
CA ALA A 1017 -4.40 25.21 -52.13
C ALA A 1017 -4.23 23.75 -51.67
N TRP A 1018 -3.04 23.17 -51.88
CA TRP A 1018 -2.72 21.82 -51.40
C TRP A 1018 -2.68 21.74 -49.87
N GLN A 1019 -2.18 22.78 -49.19
CA GLN A 1019 -2.20 22.87 -47.73
C GLN A 1019 -3.64 22.88 -47.19
N ALA A 1020 -4.54 23.66 -47.81
CA ALA A 1020 -5.95 23.70 -47.41
C ALA A 1020 -6.66 22.36 -47.62
N LEU A 1021 -6.37 21.66 -48.74
CA LEU A 1021 -6.86 20.30 -48.96
C LEU A 1021 -6.34 19.31 -47.91
N CYS A 1022 -5.03 19.31 -47.67
CA CYS A 1022 -4.40 18.44 -46.67
C CYS A 1022 -4.99 18.70 -45.28
N GLN A 1023 -5.16 19.96 -44.90
CA GLN A 1023 -5.80 20.32 -43.63
C GLN A 1023 -7.24 19.79 -43.54
N THR A 1024 -8.03 19.91 -44.62
CA THR A 1024 -9.40 19.40 -44.68
C THR A 1024 -9.45 17.89 -44.42
N LEU A 1025 -8.53 17.12 -45.02
CA LEU A 1025 -8.40 15.68 -44.75
C LEU A 1025 -8.06 15.39 -43.29
N LEU A 1026 -7.08 16.10 -42.72
CA LEU A 1026 -6.66 15.93 -41.32
C LEU A 1026 -7.74 16.36 -40.30
N CYS A 1027 -8.66 17.24 -40.69
CA CYS A 1027 -9.80 17.67 -39.87
C CYS A 1027 -11.05 16.78 -40.05
N SER A 1028 -11.04 15.85 -41.00
CA SER A 1028 -12.20 15.02 -41.31
C SER A 1028 -12.53 14.04 -40.18
N SER A 1029 -13.81 13.69 -40.05
CA SER A 1029 -14.21 12.62 -39.12
C SER A 1029 -13.53 11.30 -39.46
N GLU A 1030 -13.34 10.98 -40.75
CA GLU A 1030 -12.69 9.73 -41.15
C GLU A 1030 -11.22 9.65 -40.72
N PHE A 1031 -10.53 10.79 -40.62
CA PHE A 1031 -9.18 10.82 -40.04
C PHE A 1031 -9.18 10.60 -38.52
N LEU A 1032 -10.18 11.14 -37.82
CA LEU A 1032 -10.28 11.09 -36.36
C LEU A 1032 -10.73 9.74 -35.79
N TYR A 1033 -11.28 8.87 -36.62
CA TYR A 1033 -11.78 7.56 -36.22
C TYR A 1033 -11.01 6.44 -36.92
N VAL A 1034 -10.91 5.29 -36.24
CA VAL A 1034 -10.31 4.09 -36.84
C VAL A 1034 -11.17 3.58 -38.00
N GLU A 1035 -12.51 3.68 -37.86
CA GLU A 1035 -13.54 3.22 -38.80
C GLU A 1035 -14.75 4.17 -38.93
#